data_AF-A0A545VML8-F1
#
_entry.id   AF-A0A545VML8-F1
#
_cell.length_a   1.000
_cell.length_b   1.000
_cell.length_c   1.000
_cell.angle_alpha   90.00
_cell.angle_beta   90.00
_cell.angle_gamma   90.00
#
_symmetry.space_group_name_H-M   'P 1'
#
loop_
_entity.id
_entity.type
_entity.pdbx_description
1 polymer ?
#
loop_
_entity_poly.entity_id
_entity_poly.type
_entity_poly.pdbx_seq_one_letter_code
_entity_poly.pdbx_strand_id
1 'polypeptide(L)'
;MAIVRPLNPAGIIPTPAELALNEYFRKTAILYSPDEFNREFWQYSLLQVSHGVTAVWHATNAAAGSLWARDARVMQAPGAAHGIREEAVKQHTLSLKFTLMLTQGKCLSVQDKTMVLLSNVLLVACAHHPQDWDVYCTLIAKSLALIRYWKFWECIDSRSTLAVQVLYYFIKVERIMHESKSQTLQIPPQTWHEAIACLRGQPLTSAIRAYVELELFYSSARAILDCLPARPSSMEIASARTSFSVLEQHFADWETRYDALTSSAVILDPLPLTTLGVRRLLLNALLKLDIDRSVDCWDETCWDDVHIYFSKSLDLLDAFLCREDDDDAAGQEAQFHKLRPLLWNSLNFIARVCRAPLLRRKATSLLQASLRDAVRGIPAAPASYVPRADAHPPLINYIIALEEGAHAESAKGEHYIIKRPKALQWFCDGELQKDSDEERQAGRFELFLDLLYVAIVANLSDELSEHPDGAHVAKYILTFTPAWHIWVDLREIMNSYYTDDLVQRLTILWVMALLVLFANNANRVDDDLGAMRTAAGAYVAARLTTMLFFLVSSFASRAHRAQARIMAGFMLAGLLLTVPLFVEGVSLRGKAAVVAVMVVYQELTWSVTLSPWLKRRLRLRYSTAVDIAHEIDRMAAFFIIILGEFVYIVIVGNPAGVGLTPGYGKAVCTLVVAFCLNWIYVSGDGSLRATHPIRRSAWTAFGFFLLHLPMAAAFLIAGHVSALSVKVDEFDEGQRWLLGAGLGIGMLCLWVYGMLYKAEERHDLILPKNLRVGMRLVVAVILMIIPVTHEHFSATQFMVIVMALIAFLTIWETIGGLLKGTTIFEPWTDAHPPSAALLGGQQGSTPNSESPIAG
;
A
#
# COMPACT_ATOMS: atom_id res chain seq x y z
N MET A 1 38.97 -24.44 -9.68
CA MET A 1 38.26 -25.23 -8.66
C MET A 1 38.19 -24.38 -7.39
N ALA A 2 37.11 -23.61 -7.24
CA ALA A 2 36.85 -22.80 -6.04
C ALA A 2 35.53 -23.33 -5.45
N ILE A 3 35.61 -23.84 -4.23
CA ILE A 3 34.54 -24.54 -3.53
C ILE A 3 33.49 -23.49 -3.13
N VAL A 4 32.36 -23.50 -3.83
CA VAL A 4 31.14 -22.78 -3.45
C VAL A 4 30.65 -23.38 -2.14
N ARG A 5 30.70 -22.63 -1.04
CA ARG A 5 29.96 -23.00 0.18
C ARG A 5 28.47 -22.91 -0.14
N PRO A 6 27.67 -23.98 0.01
CA PRO A 6 26.23 -23.90 -0.20
C PRO A 6 25.59 -23.05 0.92
N LEU A 7 24.68 -22.15 0.54
CA LEU A 7 23.88 -21.32 1.46
C LEU A 7 22.78 -22.11 2.19
N ASN A 8 22.78 -23.45 2.10
CA ASN A 8 21.99 -24.31 2.97
C ASN A 8 22.66 -25.71 3.06
N PRO A 9 23.06 -26.19 4.25
CA PRO A 9 23.63 -27.54 4.40
C PRO A 9 22.56 -28.66 4.36
N ALA A 10 21.27 -28.31 4.34
CA ALA A 10 20.17 -29.26 4.18
C ALA A 10 19.60 -29.19 2.76
N GLY A 11 19.68 -30.29 2.02
CA GLY A 11 19.01 -30.41 0.72
C GLY A 11 17.51 -30.23 0.86
N ILE A 12 16.88 -29.62 -0.16
CA ILE A 12 15.43 -29.50 -0.24
C ILE A 12 14.83 -30.91 -0.28
N ILE A 13 13.89 -31.22 0.63
CA ILE A 13 13.13 -32.47 0.62
C ILE A 13 11.78 -32.18 -0.04
N PRO A 14 11.61 -32.49 -1.34
CA PRO A 14 10.41 -32.12 -2.07
C PRO A 14 9.25 -33.06 -1.77
N THR A 15 8.05 -32.50 -1.63
CA THR A 15 6.80 -33.26 -1.54
C THR A 15 6.48 -33.97 -2.86
N PRO A 16 5.61 -35.00 -2.87
CA PRO A 16 5.20 -35.67 -4.12
C PRO A 16 4.59 -34.72 -5.16
N ALA A 17 3.83 -33.71 -4.70
CA ALA A 17 3.27 -32.68 -5.58
C ALA A 17 4.36 -31.79 -6.18
N GLU A 18 5.36 -31.38 -5.38
CA GLU A 18 6.52 -30.63 -5.86
C GLU A 18 7.40 -31.44 -6.81
N LEU A 19 7.56 -32.74 -6.56
CA LEU A 19 8.25 -33.65 -7.48
C LEU A 19 7.51 -33.76 -8.81
N ALA A 20 6.19 -33.86 -8.80
CA ALA A 20 5.39 -33.89 -10.02
C ALA A 20 5.49 -32.57 -10.81
N LEU A 21 5.40 -31.41 -10.12
CA LEU A 21 5.60 -30.10 -10.74
C LEU A 21 7.02 -29.95 -11.29
N ASN A 22 8.04 -30.38 -10.55
CA ASN A 22 9.43 -30.33 -10.98
C ASN A 22 9.70 -31.28 -12.16
N GLU A 23 9.11 -32.47 -12.16
CA GLU A 23 9.19 -33.42 -13.26
C GLU A 23 8.55 -32.86 -14.52
N TYR A 24 7.38 -32.22 -14.40
CA TYR A 24 6.75 -31.48 -15.50
C TYR A 24 7.65 -30.32 -15.97
N PHE A 25 8.26 -29.58 -15.04
CA PHE A 25 9.19 -28.52 -15.41
C PHE A 25 10.35 -29.07 -16.24
N ARG A 26 10.98 -30.15 -15.76
CA ARG A 26 12.13 -30.81 -16.39
C ARG A 26 11.83 -31.41 -17.75
N LYS A 27 10.68 -32.09 -17.89
CA LYS A 27 10.31 -32.81 -19.11
C LYS A 27 9.61 -31.94 -20.14
N THR A 28 8.96 -30.86 -19.73
CA THR A 28 8.04 -30.11 -20.59
C THR A 28 8.31 -28.61 -20.57
N ALA A 29 8.36 -27.95 -19.41
CA ALA A 29 8.56 -26.49 -19.37
C ALA A 29 9.94 -26.03 -19.90
N ILE A 30 11.00 -26.81 -19.64
CA ILE A 30 12.36 -26.55 -20.14
C ILE A 30 12.45 -26.66 -21.67
N LEU A 31 11.53 -27.33 -22.35
CA LEU A 31 11.56 -27.43 -23.80
C LEU A 31 11.08 -26.14 -24.49
N TYR A 32 10.19 -25.38 -23.84
CA TYR A 32 9.59 -24.16 -24.40
C TYR A 32 10.29 -22.86 -23.99
N SER A 33 11.22 -22.92 -23.03
CA SER A 33 11.86 -21.75 -22.43
C SER A 33 13.17 -21.25 -23.11
N PRO A 34 14.01 -22.12 -23.72
CA PRO A 34 15.25 -21.73 -24.38
C PRO A 34 15.08 -20.78 -25.57
N ASP A 35 16.01 -19.84 -25.68
CA ASP A 35 16.20 -18.96 -26.84
C ASP A 35 17.59 -19.13 -27.45
N GLU A 36 18.00 -18.19 -28.30
CA GLU A 36 19.26 -18.22 -29.04
C GLU A 36 20.49 -18.22 -28.11
N PHE A 37 20.37 -17.74 -26.86
CA PHE A 37 21.51 -17.49 -25.97
C PHE A 37 21.45 -18.24 -24.63
N ASN A 38 20.29 -18.72 -24.18
CA ASN A 38 20.14 -19.26 -22.82
C ASN A 38 19.80 -20.76 -22.73
N ARG A 39 20.03 -21.53 -23.81
CA ARG A 39 19.74 -22.98 -23.84
C ARG A 39 20.39 -23.75 -22.69
N GLU A 40 21.69 -23.57 -22.48
CA GLU A 40 22.41 -24.24 -21.40
C GLU A 40 21.92 -23.82 -20.01
N PHE A 41 21.51 -22.55 -19.87
CA PHE A 41 20.99 -22.03 -18.61
C PHE A 41 19.69 -22.74 -18.21
N TRP A 42 18.71 -22.85 -19.10
CA TRP A 42 17.45 -23.51 -18.80
C TRP A 42 17.62 -25.02 -18.62
N GLN A 43 18.47 -25.66 -19.43
CA GLN A 43 18.64 -27.12 -19.42
C GLN A 43 19.48 -27.63 -18.24
N TYR A 44 20.49 -26.86 -17.79
CA TYR A 44 21.46 -27.33 -16.81
C TYR A 44 21.62 -26.39 -15.61
N SER A 45 21.96 -25.12 -15.84
CA SER A 45 22.33 -24.21 -14.74
C SER A 45 21.15 -23.90 -13.81
N LEU A 46 19.96 -23.68 -14.34
CA LEU A 46 18.77 -23.39 -13.57
C LEU A 46 18.38 -24.57 -12.67
N LEU A 47 18.43 -25.79 -13.20
CA LEU A 47 18.14 -27.00 -12.43
C LEU A 47 19.12 -27.17 -11.28
N GLN A 48 20.41 -26.97 -11.51
CA GLN A 48 21.43 -27.02 -10.46
C GLN A 48 21.18 -25.98 -9.36
N VAL A 49 20.84 -24.74 -9.74
CA VAL A 49 20.56 -23.65 -8.77
C VAL A 49 19.27 -23.90 -8.02
N SER A 50 18.22 -24.42 -8.68
CA SER A 50 16.94 -24.72 -8.06
C SER A 50 17.07 -25.72 -6.92
N HIS A 51 17.97 -26.70 -7.04
CA HIS A 51 18.21 -27.67 -5.96
C HIS A 51 18.99 -27.09 -4.77
N GLY A 52 19.75 -26.00 -4.97
CA GLY A 52 20.57 -25.38 -3.94
C GLY A 52 19.94 -24.16 -3.25
N VAL A 53 18.87 -23.59 -3.83
CA VAL A 53 18.25 -22.35 -3.34
C VAL A 53 16.74 -22.50 -3.24
N THR A 54 16.22 -22.49 -2.02
CA THR A 54 14.80 -22.74 -1.70
C THR A 54 13.85 -21.76 -2.40
N ALA A 55 14.22 -20.48 -2.49
CA ALA A 55 13.43 -19.48 -3.21
C ALA A 55 13.25 -19.85 -4.70
N VAL A 56 14.35 -20.25 -5.35
CA VAL A 56 14.36 -20.64 -6.76
C VAL A 56 13.61 -21.95 -6.98
N TRP A 57 13.74 -22.94 -6.09
CA TRP A 57 12.95 -24.19 -6.14
C TRP A 57 11.45 -23.94 -6.21
N HIS A 58 10.93 -23.17 -5.25
CA HIS A 58 9.51 -22.86 -5.20
C HIS A 58 9.08 -21.98 -6.39
N ALA A 59 9.94 -21.07 -6.86
CA ALA A 59 9.66 -20.26 -8.04
C ALA A 59 9.55 -21.14 -9.31
N THR A 60 10.43 -22.14 -9.45
CA THR A 60 10.40 -23.11 -10.55
C THR A 60 9.11 -23.94 -10.51
N ASN A 61 8.71 -24.44 -9.34
CA ASN A 61 7.47 -25.20 -9.19
C ASN A 61 6.22 -24.35 -9.41
N ALA A 62 6.22 -23.09 -8.99
CA ALA A 62 5.13 -22.15 -9.27
C ALA A 62 4.98 -21.92 -10.79
N ALA A 63 6.09 -21.72 -11.50
CA ALA A 63 6.09 -21.57 -12.95
C ALA A 63 5.61 -22.85 -13.64
N ALA A 64 6.08 -24.01 -13.18
CA ALA A 64 5.66 -25.31 -13.69
C ALA A 64 4.16 -25.56 -13.51
N GLY A 65 3.63 -25.30 -12.31
CA GLY A 65 2.20 -25.46 -12.02
C GLY A 65 1.32 -24.51 -12.80
N SER A 66 1.77 -23.26 -12.99
CA SER A 66 1.07 -22.29 -13.85
C SER A 66 1.02 -22.75 -15.31
N LEU A 67 2.14 -23.27 -15.84
CA LEU A 67 2.20 -23.82 -17.20
C LEU A 67 1.39 -25.13 -17.34
N TRP A 68 1.45 -26.01 -16.35
CA TRP A 68 0.80 -27.32 -16.39
C TRP A 68 -0.72 -27.21 -16.27
N ALA A 69 -1.22 -26.32 -15.40
CA ALA A 69 -2.64 -26.01 -15.32
C ALA A 69 -3.21 -25.41 -16.62
N ARG A 70 -2.33 -24.98 -17.54
CA ARG A 70 -2.67 -24.43 -18.86
C ARG A 70 -2.52 -25.43 -20.01
N ASP A 71 -1.99 -26.65 -19.78
CA ASP A 71 -1.92 -27.69 -20.82
C ASP A 71 -3.34 -28.11 -21.21
N ALA A 72 -3.64 -28.09 -22.52
CA ALA A 72 -4.95 -28.44 -23.06
C ALA A 72 -5.42 -29.84 -22.67
N ARG A 73 -4.49 -30.77 -22.41
CA ARG A 73 -4.81 -32.13 -21.93
C ARG A 73 -5.31 -32.14 -20.49
N VAL A 74 -4.85 -31.18 -19.67
CA VAL A 74 -5.23 -31.03 -18.26
C VAL A 74 -6.51 -30.20 -18.11
N MET A 75 -6.72 -29.22 -19.00
CA MET A 75 -7.97 -28.44 -19.04
C MET A 75 -9.23 -29.28 -19.33
N GLN A 76 -9.08 -30.48 -19.90
CA GLN A 76 -10.18 -31.44 -20.11
C GLN A 76 -10.67 -32.10 -18.81
N ALA A 77 -9.90 -31.99 -17.72
CA ALA A 77 -10.24 -32.50 -16.39
C ALA A 77 -10.20 -31.35 -15.35
N PRO A 78 -11.30 -30.58 -15.18
CA PRO A 78 -11.29 -29.33 -14.42
C PRO A 78 -10.88 -29.49 -12.94
N GLY A 79 -11.15 -30.64 -12.32
CA GLY A 79 -10.70 -30.93 -10.95
C GLY A 79 -9.19 -31.08 -10.81
N ALA A 80 -8.52 -31.70 -11.79
CA ALA A 80 -7.06 -31.84 -11.81
C ALA A 80 -6.38 -30.49 -12.07
N ALA A 81 -6.93 -29.69 -12.99
CA ALA A 81 -6.45 -28.33 -13.26
C ALA A 81 -6.59 -27.42 -12.03
N HIS A 82 -7.65 -27.58 -11.24
CA HIS A 82 -7.86 -26.82 -10.00
C HIS A 82 -6.81 -27.16 -8.94
N GLY A 83 -6.56 -28.45 -8.68
CA GLY A 83 -5.54 -28.88 -7.70
C GLY A 83 -4.13 -28.46 -8.08
N ILE A 84 -3.77 -28.51 -9.38
CA ILE A 84 -2.46 -28.04 -9.86
C ILE A 84 -2.33 -26.52 -9.67
N ARG A 85 -3.41 -25.76 -9.90
CA ARG A 85 -3.41 -24.30 -9.71
C ARG A 85 -3.29 -23.93 -8.23
N GLU A 86 -3.96 -24.64 -7.34
CA GLU A 86 -3.85 -24.43 -5.89
C GLU A 86 -2.42 -24.67 -5.40
N GLU A 87 -1.79 -25.77 -5.83
CA GLU A 87 -0.39 -26.02 -5.51
C GLU A 87 0.54 -24.97 -6.14
N ALA A 88 0.29 -24.53 -7.37
CA ALA A 88 1.06 -23.46 -8.01
C ALA A 88 1.03 -22.14 -7.21
N VAL A 89 -0.14 -21.76 -6.67
CA VAL A 89 -0.29 -20.57 -5.82
C VAL A 89 0.45 -20.74 -4.49
N LYS A 90 0.38 -21.92 -3.88
CA LYS A 90 1.14 -22.23 -2.66
C LYS A 90 2.65 -22.13 -2.89
N GLN A 91 3.15 -22.71 -3.98
CA GLN A 91 4.56 -22.62 -4.38
C GLN A 91 4.96 -21.16 -4.67
N HIS A 92 4.07 -20.37 -5.28
CA HIS A 92 4.29 -18.93 -5.50
C HIS A 92 4.47 -18.19 -4.16
N THR A 93 3.58 -18.38 -3.20
CA THR A 93 3.69 -17.75 -1.87
C THR A 93 4.95 -18.17 -1.11
N LEU A 94 5.36 -19.45 -1.21
CA LEU A 94 6.59 -19.94 -0.60
C LEU A 94 7.83 -19.31 -1.23
N SER A 95 7.89 -19.23 -2.56
CA SER A 95 8.96 -18.54 -3.29
C SER A 95 9.13 -17.09 -2.82
N LEU A 96 8.01 -16.37 -2.69
CA LEU A 96 7.97 -15.01 -2.18
C LEU A 96 8.54 -14.92 -0.75
N LYS A 97 8.07 -15.77 0.16
CA LYS A 97 8.56 -15.81 1.55
C LYS A 97 10.08 -16.01 1.63
N PHE A 98 10.63 -16.97 0.88
CA PHE A 98 12.07 -17.23 0.91
C PHE A 98 12.87 -16.14 0.20
N THR A 99 12.31 -15.49 -0.82
CA THR A 99 12.93 -14.31 -1.45
C THR A 99 13.06 -13.15 -0.45
N LEU A 100 12.05 -12.90 0.40
CA LEU A 100 12.15 -11.91 1.48
C LEU A 100 13.23 -12.23 2.51
N MET A 101 13.35 -13.51 2.87
CA MET A 101 14.38 -13.92 3.83
C MET A 101 15.79 -13.63 3.29
N LEU A 102 16.00 -13.80 1.98
CA LEU A 102 17.26 -13.42 1.33
C LEU A 102 17.53 -11.90 1.43
N THR A 103 16.48 -11.06 1.46
CA THR A 103 16.61 -9.59 1.52
C THR A 103 16.82 -9.00 2.93
N GLN A 104 16.70 -9.80 4.00
CA GLN A 104 16.81 -9.31 5.39
C GLN A 104 18.25 -9.01 5.86
N GLY A 105 19.27 -9.30 5.05
CA GLY A 105 20.66 -9.00 5.37
C GLY A 105 21.00 -7.51 5.24
N LYS A 106 21.85 -6.97 6.13
CA LYS A 106 22.27 -5.54 6.11
C LYS A 106 22.96 -5.11 4.80
N CYS A 107 23.61 -6.03 4.09
CA CYS A 107 24.19 -5.82 2.77
C CYS A 107 24.01 -7.10 1.94
N LEU A 108 23.36 -7.01 0.79
CA LEU A 108 23.12 -8.16 -0.08
C LEU A 108 24.37 -8.53 -0.87
N SER A 109 24.76 -9.81 -0.83
CA SER A 109 25.85 -10.32 -1.66
C SER A 109 25.45 -10.37 -3.14
N VAL A 110 26.43 -10.45 -4.05
CA VAL A 110 26.17 -10.63 -5.49
C VAL A 110 25.34 -11.89 -5.76
N GLN A 111 25.56 -12.95 -4.98
CA GLN A 111 24.81 -14.19 -5.07
C GLN A 111 23.36 -13.98 -4.65
N ASP A 112 23.10 -13.30 -3.53
CA ASP A 112 21.73 -13.03 -3.06
C ASP A 112 20.96 -12.16 -4.06
N LYS A 113 21.58 -11.08 -4.57
CA LYS A 113 21.01 -10.23 -5.63
C LYS A 113 20.65 -11.05 -6.87
N THR A 114 21.52 -11.97 -7.28
CA THR A 114 21.29 -12.86 -8.43
C THR A 114 20.12 -13.81 -8.16
N MET A 115 20.01 -14.39 -6.96
CA MET A 115 18.92 -15.31 -6.62
C MET A 115 17.56 -14.62 -6.50
N VAL A 116 17.53 -13.38 -5.97
CA VAL A 116 16.31 -12.57 -5.93
C VAL A 116 15.82 -12.28 -7.35
N LEU A 117 16.71 -11.77 -8.23
CA LEU A 117 16.35 -11.48 -9.61
C LEU A 117 15.97 -12.76 -10.38
N LEU A 118 16.67 -13.88 -10.16
CA LEU A 118 16.34 -15.17 -10.78
C LEU A 118 14.97 -15.69 -10.34
N SER A 119 14.63 -15.56 -9.05
CA SER A 119 13.30 -15.91 -8.55
C SER A 119 12.25 -15.04 -9.24
N ASN A 120 12.50 -13.73 -9.41
CA ASN A 120 11.61 -12.85 -10.15
C ASN A 120 11.48 -13.25 -11.63
N VAL A 121 12.53 -13.70 -12.32
CA VAL A 121 12.44 -14.23 -13.70
C VAL A 121 11.40 -15.36 -13.79
N LEU A 122 11.43 -16.29 -12.85
CA LEU A 122 10.51 -17.44 -12.81
C LEU A 122 9.08 -17.02 -12.42
N LEU A 123 8.94 -16.04 -11.54
CA LEU A 123 7.64 -15.48 -11.16
C LEU A 123 7.02 -14.65 -12.30
N VAL A 124 7.82 -13.92 -13.08
CA VAL A 124 7.38 -13.25 -14.31
C VAL A 124 6.82 -14.29 -15.30
N ALA A 125 7.49 -15.44 -15.45
CA ALA A 125 6.99 -16.53 -16.30
C ALA A 125 5.62 -17.07 -15.84
N CYS A 126 5.29 -17.00 -14.54
CA CYS A 126 3.97 -17.37 -14.02
C CYS A 126 2.86 -16.42 -14.51
N ALA A 127 3.17 -15.12 -14.62
CA ALA A 127 2.24 -14.03 -14.91
C ALA A 127 2.04 -13.74 -16.42
N HIS A 128 2.64 -14.54 -17.31
CA HIS A 128 2.56 -14.35 -18.77
C HIS A 128 1.17 -14.68 -19.39
N HIS A 129 0.08 -14.48 -18.64
CA HIS A 129 -1.29 -14.65 -19.14
C HIS A 129 -1.90 -13.28 -19.51
N PRO A 130 -2.73 -13.17 -20.56
CA PRO A 130 -3.32 -11.89 -20.98
C PRO A 130 -4.11 -11.16 -19.88
N GLN A 131 -4.62 -11.89 -18.87
CA GLN A 131 -5.37 -11.32 -17.74
C GLN A 131 -4.49 -10.75 -16.63
N ASP A 132 -3.23 -11.18 -16.53
CA ASP A 132 -2.28 -10.74 -15.49
C ASP A 132 -1.21 -9.80 -16.08
N TRP A 133 -1.49 -9.20 -17.23
CA TRP A 133 -0.56 -8.38 -18.00
C TRP A 133 -0.03 -7.19 -17.18
N ASP A 134 -0.89 -6.55 -16.39
CA ASP A 134 -0.48 -5.43 -15.52
C ASP A 134 0.48 -5.88 -14.42
N VAL A 135 0.29 -7.08 -13.86
CA VAL A 135 1.19 -7.68 -12.86
C VAL A 135 2.53 -8.04 -13.50
N TYR A 136 2.50 -8.64 -14.68
CA TYR A 136 3.68 -8.96 -15.48
C TYR A 136 4.52 -7.70 -15.77
N CYS A 137 3.88 -6.66 -16.29
CA CYS A 137 4.51 -5.37 -16.60
C CYS A 137 5.09 -4.69 -15.36
N THR A 138 4.35 -4.70 -14.24
CA THR A 138 4.81 -4.14 -12.96
C THR A 138 6.05 -4.87 -12.45
N LEU A 139 6.04 -6.20 -12.46
CA LEU A 139 7.16 -7.00 -11.97
C LEU A 139 8.44 -6.78 -12.79
N ILE A 140 8.31 -6.62 -14.11
CA ILE A 140 9.43 -6.28 -15.01
C ILE A 140 9.95 -4.88 -14.71
N ALA A 141 9.08 -3.87 -14.68
CA ALA A 141 9.47 -2.48 -14.45
C ALA A 141 10.20 -2.32 -13.10
N LYS A 142 9.71 -2.97 -12.05
CA LYS A 142 10.33 -2.95 -10.72
C LYS A 142 11.64 -3.75 -10.68
N SER A 143 11.74 -4.88 -11.38
CA SER A 143 13.00 -5.64 -11.46
C SER A 143 14.10 -4.86 -12.21
N LEU A 144 13.74 -4.13 -13.26
CA LEU A 144 14.66 -3.21 -13.96
C LEU A 144 15.12 -2.06 -13.06
N ALA A 145 14.23 -1.53 -12.21
CA ALA A 145 14.59 -0.52 -11.22
C ALA A 145 15.60 -1.07 -10.19
N LEU A 146 15.40 -2.30 -9.70
CA LEU A 146 16.36 -2.97 -8.80
C LEU A 146 17.72 -3.19 -9.46
N ILE A 147 17.74 -3.63 -10.72
CA ILE A 147 18.97 -3.80 -11.51
C ILE A 147 19.79 -2.51 -11.55
N ARG A 148 19.13 -1.36 -11.76
CA ARG A 148 19.78 -0.04 -11.75
C ARG A 148 20.24 0.39 -10.37
N TYR A 149 19.37 0.25 -9.37
CA TYR A 149 19.69 0.62 -7.99
C TYR A 149 20.92 -0.14 -7.47
N TRP A 150 21.00 -1.44 -7.74
CA TRP A 150 22.14 -2.26 -7.34
C TRP A 150 23.36 -2.12 -8.27
N LYS A 151 23.26 -1.35 -9.35
CA LYS A 151 24.23 -1.32 -10.45
C LYS A 151 24.63 -2.74 -10.87
N PHE A 152 23.63 -3.60 -11.05
CA PHE A 152 23.81 -5.05 -11.18
C PHE A 152 24.70 -5.43 -12.38
N TRP A 153 24.85 -4.56 -13.38
CA TRP A 153 25.82 -4.75 -14.47
C TRP A 153 27.28 -4.84 -13.99
N GLU A 154 27.63 -4.26 -12.84
CA GLU A 154 28.96 -4.42 -12.20
C GLU A 154 29.22 -5.87 -11.75
N CYS A 155 28.17 -6.68 -11.62
CA CYS A 155 28.26 -8.07 -11.16
C CYS A 155 28.54 -9.08 -12.29
N ILE A 156 28.58 -8.63 -13.55
CA ILE A 156 28.62 -9.49 -14.75
C ILE A 156 30.06 -9.89 -15.13
N ASP A 157 31.05 -9.38 -14.41
CA ASP A 157 32.46 -9.75 -14.56
C ASP A 157 32.85 -10.95 -13.71
N SER A 158 33.49 -11.96 -14.33
CA SER A 158 34.31 -13.06 -13.76
C SER A 158 33.81 -13.85 -12.53
N ARG A 159 32.65 -13.50 -11.95
CA ARG A 159 32.17 -13.96 -10.64
C ARG A 159 30.92 -14.84 -10.72
N SER A 160 30.08 -14.70 -11.76
CA SER A 160 28.88 -15.51 -11.93
C SER A 160 28.34 -15.50 -13.36
N THR A 161 28.38 -16.63 -14.06
CA THR A 161 27.71 -16.83 -15.36
C THR A 161 26.20 -16.66 -15.26
N LEU A 162 25.64 -16.96 -14.09
CA LEU A 162 24.22 -16.83 -13.78
C LEU A 162 23.74 -15.37 -13.78
N ALA A 163 24.57 -14.44 -13.29
CA ALA A 163 24.22 -13.02 -13.27
C ALA A 163 24.05 -12.44 -14.68
N VAL A 164 24.88 -12.89 -15.64
CA VAL A 164 24.78 -12.50 -17.05
C VAL A 164 23.46 -12.96 -17.65
N GLN A 165 23.05 -14.20 -17.36
CA GLN A 165 21.80 -14.79 -17.84
C GLN A 165 20.57 -14.07 -17.29
N VAL A 166 20.60 -13.72 -16.01
CA VAL A 166 19.52 -12.98 -15.36
C VAL A 166 19.40 -11.57 -15.95
N LEU A 167 20.51 -10.85 -16.14
CA LEU A 167 20.46 -9.53 -16.79
C LEU A 167 19.97 -9.64 -18.24
N TYR A 168 20.46 -10.63 -18.99
CA TYR A 168 20.03 -10.92 -20.35
C TYR A 168 18.50 -11.06 -20.45
N TYR A 169 17.88 -11.83 -19.54
CA TYR A 169 16.43 -12.00 -19.52
C TYR A 169 15.69 -10.66 -19.40
N PHE A 170 16.05 -9.82 -18.43
CA PHE A 170 15.34 -8.56 -18.20
C PHE A 170 15.54 -7.55 -19.34
N ILE A 171 16.74 -7.43 -19.89
CA ILE A 171 17.01 -6.56 -21.06
C ILE A 171 16.22 -7.04 -22.28
N LYS A 172 16.18 -8.36 -22.52
CA LYS A 172 15.38 -8.96 -23.61
C LYS A 172 13.90 -8.64 -23.45
N VAL A 173 13.36 -8.84 -22.25
CA VAL A 173 11.93 -8.64 -21.97
C VAL A 173 11.53 -7.16 -22.06
N GLU A 174 12.35 -6.25 -21.53
CA GLU A 174 12.21 -4.80 -21.72
C GLU A 174 12.08 -4.45 -23.21
N ARG A 175 12.94 -5.06 -24.05
CA ARG A 175 12.94 -4.81 -25.49
C ARG A 175 11.69 -5.33 -26.18
N ILE A 176 11.31 -6.58 -25.93
CA ILE A 176 10.08 -7.17 -26.47
C ILE A 176 8.88 -6.28 -26.14
N MET A 177 8.83 -5.77 -24.90
CA MET A 177 7.78 -4.88 -24.46
C MET A 177 7.74 -3.57 -25.24
N HIS A 178 8.88 -2.91 -25.41
CA HIS A 178 8.98 -1.66 -26.20
C HIS A 178 8.66 -1.85 -27.70
N GLU A 179 8.99 -3.00 -28.30
CA GLU A 179 8.75 -3.28 -29.73
C GLU A 179 7.30 -3.70 -30.04
N SER A 180 6.62 -4.30 -29.06
CA SER A 180 5.27 -4.88 -29.24
C SER A 180 4.14 -3.85 -29.39
N LYS A 181 4.33 -2.58 -28.98
CA LYS A 181 3.36 -1.46 -29.07
C LYS A 181 1.88 -1.91 -29.01
N SER A 182 1.46 -2.40 -27.85
CA SER A 182 0.09 -2.24 -27.37
C SER A 182 0.08 -1.16 -26.29
N GLN A 183 -0.96 -0.33 -26.29
CA GLN A 183 -1.10 1.02 -25.73
C GLN A 183 -0.99 1.21 -24.19
N THR A 184 -0.37 0.32 -23.42
CA THR A 184 -0.53 0.34 -21.94
C THR A 184 0.71 0.61 -21.09
N LEU A 185 1.93 0.69 -21.64
CA LEU A 185 3.12 1.04 -20.82
C LEU A 185 3.67 2.43 -21.10
N GLN A 186 3.41 3.36 -20.17
CA GLN A 186 4.19 4.58 -19.98
C GLN A 186 5.54 4.26 -19.30
N ILE A 187 6.36 3.36 -19.88
CA ILE A 187 7.78 3.28 -19.46
C ILE A 187 8.51 4.39 -20.22
N PRO A 188 9.06 5.41 -19.55
CA PRO A 188 9.85 6.43 -20.21
C PRO A 188 11.03 5.76 -20.94
N PRO A 189 11.38 6.17 -22.17
CA PRO A 189 12.59 5.67 -22.82
C PRO A 189 13.81 5.93 -21.92
N GLN A 190 14.39 4.86 -21.36
CA GLN A 190 15.48 4.99 -20.39
C GLN A 190 16.83 4.79 -21.08
N THR A 191 17.82 5.60 -20.71
CA THR A 191 19.17 5.48 -21.24
C THR A 191 20.06 4.63 -20.33
N TRP A 192 20.99 3.89 -20.92
CA TRP A 192 21.89 2.96 -20.21
C TRP A 192 23.35 3.47 -20.17
N HIS A 193 23.55 4.79 -20.23
CA HIS A 193 24.88 5.41 -20.30
C HIS A 193 25.81 4.99 -19.16
N GLU A 194 25.31 4.90 -17.93
CA GLU A 194 26.10 4.47 -16.75
C GLU A 194 26.62 3.03 -16.90
N ALA A 195 25.78 2.12 -17.39
CA ALA A 195 26.15 0.75 -17.65
C ALA A 195 27.17 0.68 -18.79
N ILE A 196 26.90 1.34 -19.92
CA ILE A 196 27.82 1.39 -21.07
C ILE A 196 29.20 1.92 -20.65
N ALA A 197 29.25 3.00 -19.86
CA ALA A 197 30.50 3.57 -19.36
C ALA A 197 31.27 2.60 -18.46
N CYS A 198 30.57 1.86 -17.60
CA CYS A 198 31.16 0.86 -16.72
C CYS A 198 31.75 -0.34 -17.51
N LEU A 199 31.02 -0.83 -18.51
CA LEU A 199 31.38 -2.06 -19.24
C LEU A 199 32.44 -1.85 -20.33
N ARG A 200 32.70 -0.60 -20.75
CA ARG A 200 33.63 -0.22 -21.83
C ARG A 200 35.04 -0.84 -21.69
N GLY A 201 35.56 -0.93 -20.47
CA GLY A 201 36.93 -1.38 -20.20
C GLY A 201 37.12 -2.90 -20.09
N GLN A 202 36.05 -3.70 -20.23
CA GLN A 202 36.06 -5.14 -19.96
C GLN A 202 36.07 -5.97 -21.24
N PRO A 203 36.79 -7.11 -21.29
CA PRO A 203 36.76 -8.01 -22.45
C PRO A 203 35.39 -8.70 -22.57
N LEU A 204 34.91 -8.90 -23.80
CA LEU A 204 33.72 -9.71 -24.07
C LEU A 204 34.06 -11.19 -23.88
N THR A 205 33.49 -11.83 -22.86
CA THR A 205 33.81 -13.22 -22.47
C THR A 205 32.88 -14.26 -23.08
N SER A 206 31.71 -13.87 -23.61
CA SER A 206 30.70 -14.77 -24.20
C SER A 206 29.77 -14.04 -25.18
N ALA A 207 29.09 -14.77 -26.05
CA ALA A 207 28.07 -14.23 -26.95
C ALA A 207 26.93 -13.51 -26.23
N ILE A 208 26.50 -14.04 -25.07
CA ILE A 208 25.43 -13.46 -24.25
C ILE A 208 25.85 -12.09 -23.72
N ARG A 209 27.11 -11.98 -23.27
CA ARG A 209 27.67 -10.72 -22.81
C ARG A 209 27.75 -9.70 -23.95
N ALA A 210 28.17 -10.13 -25.14
CA ALA A 210 28.17 -9.29 -26.34
C ALA A 210 26.75 -8.80 -26.67
N TYR A 211 25.74 -9.67 -26.58
CA TYR A 211 24.34 -9.32 -26.83
C TYR A 211 23.79 -8.32 -25.81
N VAL A 212 24.04 -8.55 -24.52
CA VAL A 212 23.64 -7.64 -23.44
C VAL A 212 24.20 -6.25 -23.68
N GLU A 213 25.51 -6.10 -23.92
CA GLU A 213 26.10 -4.80 -24.21
C GLU A 213 25.50 -4.17 -25.47
N LEU A 214 25.30 -4.95 -26.53
CA LEU A 214 24.70 -4.49 -27.79
C LEU A 214 23.28 -3.93 -27.60
N GLU A 215 22.45 -4.59 -26.80
CA GLU A 215 21.07 -4.13 -26.53
C GLU A 215 21.03 -2.90 -25.61
N LEU A 216 22.02 -2.69 -24.74
CA LEU A 216 22.16 -1.44 -23.98
C LEU A 216 22.42 -0.25 -24.92
N PHE A 217 23.29 -0.45 -25.92
CA PHE A 217 23.50 0.53 -26.99
C PHE A 217 22.25 0.76 -27.82
N TYR A 218 21.58 -0.32 -28.24
CA TYR A 218 20.37 -0.26 -29.06
C TYR A 218 19.23 0.49 -28.34
N SER A 219 19.00 0.17 -27.07
CA SER A 219 17.98 0.82 -26.25
C SER A 219 18.29 2.29 -26.02
N SER A 220 19.56 2.64 -25.80
CA SER A 220 19.99 4.05 -25.64
C SER A 220 19.85 4.84 -26.95
N ALA A 221 20.23 4.27 -28.09
CA ALA A 221 20.03 4.89 -29.40
C ALA A 221 18.54 5.12 -29.70
N ARG A 222 17.70 4.13 -29.38
CA ARG A 222 16.26 4.24 -29.59
C ARG A 222 15.60 5.27 -28.66
N ALA A 223 16.05 5.35 -27.41
CA ALA A 223 15.58 6.34 -26.45
C ALA A 223 15.85 7.78 -26.93
N ILE A 224 17.02 8.03 -27.53
CA ILE A 224 17.33 9.34 -28.11
C ILE A 224 16.35 9.69 -29.25
N LEU A 225 16.04 8.73 -30.13
CA LEU A 225 15.11 8.93 -31.24
C LEU A 225 13.66 9.10 -30.79
N ASP A 226 13.21 8.32 -29.81
CA ASP A 226 11.83 8.37 -29.32
C ASP A 226 11.56 9.66 -28.50
N CYS A 227 12.60 10.36 -28.05
CA CYS A 227 12.49 11.68 -27.40
C CYS A 227 12.35 12.85 -28.39
N LEU A 228 12.59 12.64 -29.70
CA LEU A 228 12.41 13.69 -30.70
C LEU A 228 10.91 13.90 -30.98
N PRO A 229 10.38 15.13 -30.90
CA PRO A 229 9.01 15.40 -31.28
C PRO A 229 8.85 15.27 -32.81
N ALA A 230 7.61 15.11 -33.29
CA ALA A 230 7.32 14.96 -34.72
C ALA A 230 7.84 16.14 -35.59
N ARG A 231 8.05 17.32 -34.97
CA ARG A 231 8.69 18.49 -35.58
C ARG A 231 9.80 19.00 -34.64
N PRO A 232 11.03 18.48 -34.75
CA PRO A 232 12.11 18.82 -33.85
C PRO A 232 12.69 20.21 -34.16
N SER A 233 12.97 20.98 -33.11
CA SER A 233 13.68 22.25 -33.21
C SER A 233 15.17 22.04 -33.48
N SER A 234 15.87 23.05 -34.02
CA SER A 234 17.32 22.98 -34.26
C SER A 234 18.13 22.69 -32.98
N MET A 235 17.61 23.12 -31.82
CA MET A 235 18.24 22.87 -30.51
C MET A 235 18.10 21.39 -30.09
N GLU A 236 16.94 20.79 -30.32
CA GLU A 236 16.70 19.36 -30.02
C GLU A 236 17.52 18.45 -30.94
N ILE A 237 17.62 18.80 -32.23
CA ILE A 237 18.48 18.09 -33.19
C ILE A 237 19.96 18.16 -32.76
N ALA A 238 20.44 19.33 -32.33
CA ALA A 238 21.81 19.49 -31.85
C ALA A 238 22.09 18.66 -30.58
N SER A 239 21.11 18.58 -29.67
CA SER A 239 21.20 17.76 -28.45
C SER A 239 21.21 16.25 -28.76
N ALA A 240 20.32 15.80 -29.65
CA ALA A 240 20.28 14.41 -30.10
C ALA A 240 21.58 14.03 -30.80
N ARG A 241 22.10 14.88 -31.69
CA ARG A 241 23.39 14.66 -32.38
C ARG A 241 24.55 14.51 -31.39
N THR A 242 24.60 15.37 -30.38
CA THR A 242 25.65 15.29 -29.34
C THR A 242 25.58 13.97 -28.58
N SER A 243 24.37 13.49 -28.29
CA SER A 243 24.17 12.20 -27.62
C SER A 243 24.55 11.02 -28.52
N PHE A 244 24.21 11.09 -29.81
CA PHE A 244 24.58 10.07 -30.81
C PHE A 244 26.09 9.97 -31.03
N SER A 245 26.81 11.10 -31.10
CA SER A 245 28.26 11.07 -31.32
C SER A 245 29.01 10.42 -30.16
N VAL A 246 28.57 10.65 -28.92
CA VAL A 246 29.10 9.97 -27.73
C VAL A 246 28.80 8.47 -27.80
N LEU A 247 27.57 8.09 -28.16
CA LEU A 247 27.18 6.69 -28.27
C LEU A 247 27.95 5.96 -29.38
N GLU A 248 28.18 6.62 -30.52
CA GLU A 248 28.96 6.10 -31.66
C GLU A 248 30.42 5.85 -31.27
N GLN A 249 31.05 6.76 -30.52
CA GLN A 249 32.40 6.57 -30.00
C GLN A 249 32.50 5.35 -29.07
N HIS A 250 31.51 5.15 -28.21
CA HIS A 250 31.46 3.98 -27.33
C HIS A 250 31.17 2.69 -28.10
N PHE A 251 30.34 2.76 -29.14
CA PHE A 251 29.99 1.62 -29.96
C PHE A 251 31.18 1.12 -30.80
N ALA A 252 32.00 2.01 -31.34
CA ALA A 252 33.23 1.65 -32.07
C ALA A 252 34.20 0.81 -31.21
N ASP A 253 34.30 1.12 -29.91
CA ASP A 253 35.09 0.36 -28.95
C ASP A 253 34.45 -1.01 -28.60
N TRP A 254 33.13 -1.12 -28.68
CA TRP A 254 32.46 -2.42 -28.60
C TRP A 254 32.70 -3.25 -29.87
N GLU A 255 32.71 -2.64 -31.06
CA GLU A 255 32.95 -3.34 -32.33
C GLU A 255 34.36 -3.96 -32.39
N THR A 256 35.39 -3.26 -31.93
CA THR A 256 36.76 -3.83 -31.87
C THR A 256 36.83 -5.03 -30.92
N ARG A 257 36.14 -4.95 -29.76
CA ARG A 257 36.05 -6.07 -28.80
C ARG A 257 35.25 -7.25 -29.38
N TYR A 258 34.21 -6.98 -30.15
CA TYR A 258 33.40 -8.00 -30.83
C TYR A 258 34.18 -8.71 -31.95
N ASP A 259 34.94 -7.95 -32.75
CA ASP A 259 35.79 -8.51 -33.81
C ASP A 259 36.93 -9.37 -33.19
N ALA A 260 37.45 -8.97 -32.02
CA ALA A 260 38.38 -9.79 -31.24
C ALA A 260 37.74 -11.08 -30.71
N LEU A 261 36.49 -11.02 -30.22
CA LEU A 261 35.73 -12.20 -29.75
C LEU A 261 35.47 -13.20 -30.89
N THR A 262 35.11 -12.72 -32.07
CA THR A 262 34.82 -13.57 -33.24
C THR A 262 36.08 -14.14 -33.90
N SER A 263 37.22 -13.46 -33.76
CA SER A 263 38.52 -13.92 -34.27
C SER A 263 39.24 -14.91 -33.33
N SER A 264 39.00 -14.80 -32.02
CA SER A 264 39.44 -15.77 -31.03
C SER A 264 38.56 -17.02 -31.19
N ALA A 265 39.14 -18.18 -31.49
CA ALA A 265 38.46 -19.42 -31.91
C ALA A 265 37.52 -20.09 -30.87
N VAL A 266 36.78 -19.32 -30.07
CA VAL A 266 35.63 -19.78 -29.30
C VAL A 266 34.54 -20.13 -30.31
N ILE A 267 34.27 -21.42 -30.46
CA ILE A 267 33.22 -21.94 -31.34
C ILE A 267 31.89 -21.40 -30.82
N LEU A 268 31.44 -20.28 -31.39
CA LEU A 268 30.11 -19.75 -31.18
C LEU A 268 29.17 -20.53 -32.09
N ASP A 269 28.05 -20.99 -31.54
CA ASP A 269 26.99 -21.59 -32.34
C ASP A 269 26.59 -20.61 -33.48
N PRO A 270 26.30 -21.11 -34.69
CA PRO A 270 25.97 -20.26 -35.84
C PRO A 270 24.79 -19.30 -35.58
N LEU A 271 23.84 -19.71 -34.75
CA LEU A 271 22.61 -18.95 -34.43
C LEU A 271 22.87 -17.69 -33.57
N PRO A 272 23.55 -17.75 -32.40
CA PRO A 272 24.02 -16.57 -31.68
C PRO A 272 24.80 -15.58 -32.54
N LEU A 273 25.68 -16.09 -33.40
CA LEU A 273 26.55 -15.27 -34.25
C LEU A 273 25.74 -14.51 -35.31
N THR A 274 24.82 -15.19 -36.00
CA THR A 274 23.89 -14.56 -36.95
C THR A 274 23.00 -13.53 -36.25
N THR A 275 22.49 -13.84 -35.05
CA THR A 275 21.64 -12.91 -34.28
C THR A 275 22.39 -11.64 -33.87
N LEU A 276 23.63 -11.78 -33.39
CA LEU A 276 24.51 -10.65 -33.07
C LEU A 276 24.87 -9.85 -34.31
N GLY A 277 25.17 -10.50 -35.44
CA GLY A 277 25.47 -9.84 -36.71
C GLY A 277 24.30 -9.00 -37.24
N VAL A 278 23.08 -9.55 -37.22
CA VAL A 278 21.86 -8.82 -37.61
C VAL A 278 21.63 -7.62 -36.67
N ARG A 279 21.72 -7.83 -35.36
CA ARG A 279 21.51 -6.74 -34.38
C ARG A 279 22.58 -5.65 -34.48
N ARG A 280 23.84 -6.01 -34.74
CA ARG A 280 24.94 -5.07 -35.01
C ARG A 280 24.64 -4.21 -36.24
N LEU A 281 24.18 -4.82 -37.34
CA LEU A 281 23.81 -4.09 -38.55
C LEU A 281 22.63 -3.14 -38.33
N LEU A 282 21.62 -3.55 -37.55
CA LEU A 282 20.49 -2.69 -37.20
C LEU A 282 20.87 -1.53 -36.29
N LEU A 283 21.77 -1.74 -35.33
CA LEU A 283 22.30 -0.65 -34.51
C LEU A 283 23.12 0.34 -35.35
N ASN A 284 23.95 -0.16 -36.27
CA ASN A 284 24.65 0.68 -37.24
C ASN A 284 23.67 1.49 -38.10
N ALA A 285 22.54 0.91 -38.51
CA ALA A 285 21.49 1.64 -39.20
C ALA A 285 20.92 2.77 -38.34
N LEU A 286 20.70 2.56 -37.03
CA LEU A 286 20.21 3.59 -36.10
C LEU A 286 21.21 4.73 -35.89
N LEU A 287 22.50 4.41 -35.68
CA LEU A 287 23.54 5.40 -35.41
C LEU A 287 23.90 6.24 -36.64
N LYS A 288 23.66 5.73 -37.86
CA LYS A 288 23.98 6.39 -39.14
C LYS A 288 22.77 7.10 -39.77
N LEU A 289 21.67 7.28 -39.05
CA LEU A 289 20.53 8.06 -39.53
C LEU A 289 20.93 9.53 -39.70
N ASP A 290 20.58 10.12 -40.83
CA ASP A 290 20.74 11.55 -41.06
C ASP A 290 19.62 12.33 -40.36
N ILE A 291 19.86 12.70 -39.10
CA ILE A 291 18.91 13.46 -38.27
C ILE A 291 18.76 14.89 -38.80
N ASP A 292 19.68 15.40 -39.63
CA ASP A 292 19.62 16.78 -40.12
C ASP A 292 18.59 16.98 -41.22
N ARG A 293 18.28 15.92 -41.97
CA ARG A 293 17.16 15.90 -42.93
C ARG A 293 15.78 15.95 -42.26
N SER A 294 15.71 15.77 -40.94
CA SER A 294 14.45 15.78 -40.18
C SER A 294 14.01 17.15 -39.66
N VAL A 295 14.73 18.22 -40.02
CA VAL A 295 14.30 19.60 -39.76
C VAL A 295 12.89 19.75 -40.36
N ASP A 296 11.92 20.10 -39.51
CA ASP A 296 10.48 20.25 -39.79
C ASP A 296 9.62 18.96 -39.82
N CYS A 297 10.18 17.76 -39.99
CA CYS A 297 9.40 16.51 -40.00
C CYS A 297 10.23 15.26 -39.66
N TRP A 298 9.92 14.59 -38.54
CA TRP A 298 10.42 13.26 -38.21
C TRP A 298 9.44 12.20 -38.74
N ASP A 299 9.71 11.63 -39.91
CA ASP A 299 8.85 10.64 -40.58
C ASP A 299 9.61 9.39 -41.08
N GLU A 300 8.90 8.47 -41.74
CA GLU A 300 9.46 7.21 -42.27
C GLU A 300 10.51 7.40 -43.37
N THR A 301 10.69 8.61 -43.93
CA THR A 301 11.65 8.87 -45.02
C THR A 301 13.10 8.92 -44.52
N CYS A 302 13.33 9.12 -43.22
CA CYS A 302 14.66 9.14 -42.64
C CYS A 302 15.40 7.78 -42.71
N TRP A 303 14.68 6.68 -42.96
CA TRP A 303 15.24 5.34 -43.08
C TRP A 303 15.78 5.00 -44.48
N ASP A 304 15.54 5.86 -45.47
CA ASP A 304 15.88 5.57 -46.86
C ASP A 304 17.41 5.53 -47.08
N ASP A 305 18.18 6.34 -46.38
CA ASP A 305 19.65 6.38 -46.50
C ASP A 305 20.33 5.14 -45.86
N VAL A 306 19.62 4.39 -45.01
CA VAL A 306 20.16 3.24 -44.26
C VAL A 306 19.67 1.88 -44.76
N HIS A 307 18.96 1.83 -45.90
CA HIS A 307 18.42 0.59 -46.46
C HIS A 307 19.48 -0.49 -46.77
N ILE A 308 20.73 -0.09 -47.00
CA ILE A 308 21.87 -1.01 -47.21
C ILE A 308 22.09 -1.93 -46.02
N TYR A 309 21.87 -1.45 -44.79
CA TYR A 309 21.99 -2.26 -43.58
C TYR A 309 20.86 -3.26 -43.46
N PHE A 310 19.65 -2.91 -43.91
CA PHE A 310 18.52 -3.84 -43.99
C PHE A 310 18.75 -4.94 -45.02
N SER A 311 19.32 -4.62 -46.19
CA SER A 311 19.71 -5.63 -47.19
C SER A 311 20.72 -6.61 -46.60
N LYS A 312 21.83 -6.11 -46.05
CA LYS A 312 22.88 -6.94 -45.43
C LYS A 312 22.34 -7.82 -44.31
N SER A 313 21.41 -7.29 -43.50
CA SER A 313 20.76 -8.06 -42.42
C SER A 313 19.92 -9.20 -42.95
N LEU A 314 19.15 -8.96 -44.02
CA LEU A 314 18.32 -9.98 -44.67
C LEU A 314 19.17 -11.03 -45.39
N ASP A 315 20.28 -10.63 -46.03
CA ASP A 315 21.19 -11.56 -46.71
C ASP A 315 21.94 -12.47 -45.72
N LEU A 316 22.33 -11.91 -44.56
CA LEU A 316 22.91 -12.69 -43.46
C LEU A 316 21.93 -13.73 -42.89
N LEU A 317 20.64 -13.37 -42.80
CA LEU A 317 19.58 -14.29 -42.36
C LEU A 317 19.28 -15.37 -43.41
N ASP A 318 19.22 -15.00 -44.68
CA ASP A 318 19.01 -15.93 -45.80
C ASP A 318 20.11 -16.99 -45.85
N ALA A 319 21.37 -16.56 -45.71
CA ALA A 319 22.53 -17.45 -45.68
C ALA A 319 22.52 -18.43 -44.49
N PHE A 320 21.92 -18.03 -43.36
CA PHE A 320 21.75 -18.91 -42.20
C PHE A 320 20.62 -19.92 -42.43
N LEU A 321 19.46 -19.46 -42.90
CA LEU A 321 18.29 -20.33 -43.13
C LEU A 321 18.55 -21.38 -44.23
N CYS A 322 19.25 -21.02 -45.31
CA CYS A 322 19.65 -21.96 -46.35
C CYS A 322 20.64 -23.04 -45.87
N ARG A 323 21.38 -22.80 -44.78
CA ARG A 323 22.30 -23.80 -44.19
C ARG A 323 21.56 -24.82 -43.32
N GLU A 324 20.50 -24.42 -42.61
CA GLU A 324 19.70 -25.35 -41.80
C GLU A 324 18.83 -26.28 -42.65
N ASP A 325 18.33 -25.82 -43.81
CA ASP A 325 17.50 -26.65 -44.70
C ASP A 325 18.27 -27.83 -45.35
N ASP A 326 19.61 -27.76 -45.43
CA ASP A 326 20.47 -28.86 -45.91
C ASP A 326 20.76 -29.92 -44.82
N ASP A 327 20.75 -29.55 -43.53
CA ASP A 327 21.03 -30.45 -42.38
C ASP A 327 19.76 -31.20 -41.89
N ASP A 328 18.56 -30.70 -42.19
CA ASP A 328 17.26 -31.26 -41.76
C ASP A 328 16.86 -32.60 -42.43
N ALA A 329 17.70 -33.15 -43.32
CA ALA A 329 17.51 -34.49 -43.90
C ALA A 329 17.75 -35.64 -42.89
N ALA A 330 18.27 -35.35 -41.68
CA ALA A 330 18.62 -36.34 -40.68
C ALA A 330 18.09 -36.01 -39.27
N GLY A 331 16.78 -36.17 -39.04
CA GLY A 331 16.27 -36.45 -37.69
C GLY A 331 14.98 -35.77 -37.26
N GLN A 332 14.08 -36.56 -36.67
CA GLN A 332 12.73 -36.20 -36.23
C GLN A 332 12.65 -35.28 -34.98
N GLU A 333 13.75 -34.66 -34.54
CA GLU A 333 13.80 -33.71 -33.41
C GLU A 333 13.73 -32.23 -33.83
N ALA A 334 13.76 -31.92 -35.13
CA ALA A 334 13.85 -30.56 -35.68
C ALA A 334 12.51 -29.80 -35.80
N GLN A 335 11.42 -30.27 -35.18
CA GLN A 335 10.07 -29.67 -35.35
C GLN A 335 9.73 -28.53 -34.38
N PHE A 336 10.62 -28.11 -33.48
CA PHE A 336 10.34 -27.03 -32.53
C PHE A 336 11.19 -25.77 -32.77
N HIS A 337 10.56 -24.82 -33.48
CA HIS A 337 10.88 -23.39 -33.62
C HIS A 337 11.83 -22.97 -34.75
N LYS A 338 11.34 -22.94 -36.00
CA LYS A 338 11.96 -22.09 -37.04
C LYS A 338 11.52 -20.62 -36.84
N LEU A 339 12.54 -19.81 -36.54
CA LEU A 339 12.60 -18.38 -36.17
C LEU A 339 12.32 -18.05 -34.69
N ARG A 340 13.43 -17.89 -33.95
CA ARG A 340 13.47 -17.53 -32.53
C ARG A 340 13.08 -16.05 -32.29
N PRO A 341 12.67 -15.68 -31.05
CA PRO A 341 12.02 -14.39 -30.76
C PRO A 341 12.84 -13.14 -31.10
N LEU A 342 14.18 -13.18 -31.00
CA LEU A 342 15.01 -12.00 -31.23
C LEU A 342 15.16 -11.68 -32.71
N LEU A 343 15.28 -12.72 -33.54
CA LEU A 343 15.29 -12.61 -35.00
C LEU A 343 13.93 -12.16 -35.53
N TRP A 344 12.84 -12.66 -34.95
CA TRP A 344 11.49 -12.21 -35.27
C TRP A 344 11.33 -10.71 -35.02
N ASN A 345 11.80 -10.21 -33.88
CA ASN A 345 11.79 -8.78 -33.57
C ASN A 345 12.60 -7.95 -34.57
N SER A 346 13.79 -8.42 -34.96
CA SER A 346 14.63 -7.76 -35.98
C SER A 346 13.93 -7.69 -37.35
N LEU A 347 13.28 -8.78 -37.77
CA LEU A 347 12.52 -8.81 -39.02
C LEU A 347 11.28 -7.93 -38.96
N ASN A 348 10.54 -7.92 -37.85
CA ASN A 348 9.38 -7.07 -37.64
C ASN A 348 9.78 -5.58 -37.68
N PHE A 349 10.93 -5.22 -37.09
CA PHE A 349 11.48 -3.88 -37.22
C PHE A 349 11.74 -3.51 -38.68
N ILE A 350 12.47 -4.34 -39.44
CA ILE A 350 12.76 -4.11 -40.87
C ILE A 350 11.45 -4.01 -41.67
N ALA A 351 10.49 -4.91 -41.45
CA ALA A 351 9.22 -4.93 -42.17
C ALA A 351 8.38 -3.65 -41.91
N ARG A 352 8.47 -3.08 -40.70
CA ARG A 352 7.77 -1.86 -40.32
C ARG A 352 8.42 -0.60 -40.91
N VAL A 353 9.75 -0.45 -40.79
CA VAL A 353 10.43 0.82 -41.10
C VAL A 353 11.00 0.89 -42.53
N CYS A 354 11.33 -0.23 -43.17
CA CYS A 354 11.97 -0.22 -44.48
C CYS A 354 10.95 0.10 -45.59
N ARG A 355 11.13 1.19 -46.35
CA ARG A 355 10.24 1.58 -47.46
C ARG A 355 10.49 0.84 -48.78
N ALA A 356 11.67 0.21 -48.94
CA ALA A 356 12.01 -0.53 -50.15
C ALA A 356 11.10 -1.77 -50.31
N PRO A 357 10.25 -1.84 -51.36
CA PRO A 357 9.20 -2.85 -51.45
C PRO A 357 9.74 -4.28 -51.55
N LEU A 358 10.91 -4.48 -52.17
CA LEU A 358 11.54 -5.80 -52.28
C LEU A 358 12.05 -6.30 -50.92
N LEU A 359 12.75 -5.45 -50.16
CA LEU A 359 13.28 -5.78 -48.84
C LEU A 359 12.15 -5.99 -47.82
N ARG A 360 11.12 -5.14 -47.85
CA ARG A 360 9.93 -5.29 -47.00
C ARG A 360 9.19 -6.59 -47.28
N ARG A 361 9.02 -6.96 -48.56
CA ARG A 361 8.41 -8.25 -48.96
C ARG A 361 9.24 -9.44 -48.49
N LYS A 362 10.58 -9.39 -48.65
CA LYS A 362 11.51 -10.43 -48.17
C LYS A 362 11.43 -10.59 -46.64
N ALA A 363 11.43 -9.50 -45.88
CA ALA A 363 11.26 -9.54 -44.42
C ALA A 363 9.89 -10.12 -44.01
N THR A 364 8.82 -9.71 -44.71
CA THR A 364 7.45 -10.17 -44.42
C THR A 364 7.25 -11.64 -44.76
N SER A 365 7.85 -12.14 -45.85
CA SER A 365 7.78 -13.58 -46.20
C SER A 365 8.47 -14.45 -45.16
N LEU A 366 9.63 -14.02 -44.65
CA LEU A 366 10.34 -14.71 -43.56
C LEU A 366 9.52 -14.71 -42.26
N LEU A 367 8.88 -13.58 -41.91
CA LEU A 367 7.94 -13.52 -40.77
C LEU A 367 6.73 -14.45 -40.95
N GLN A 368 6.11 -14.47 -42.14
CA GLN A 368 4.94 -15.30 -42.42
C GLN A 368 5.23 -16.80 -42.44
N ALA A 369 6.45 -17.22 -42.79
CA ALA A 369 6.89 -18.60 -42.64
C ALA A 369 6.90 -18.98 -41.16
N SER A 370 7.55 -18.18 -40.31
CA SER A 370 7.63 -18.42 -38.86
C SER A 370 6.27 -18.42 -38.15
N LEU A 371 5.33 -17.57 -38.57
CA LEU A 371 4.01 -17.43 -37.93
C LEU A 371 3.08 -18.62 -38.24
N ARG A 372 3.16 -19.19 -39.47
CA ARG A 372 2.31 -20.32 -39.89
C ARG A 372 2.64 -21.60 -39.12
N ASP A 373 3.89 -21.79 -38.75
CA ASP A 373 4.33 -22.95 -37.97
C ASP A 373 4.04 -22.77 -36.47
N ALA A 374 4.11 -21.54 -35.94
CA ALA A 374 3.71 -21.24 -34.56
C ALA A 374 2.21 -21.47 -34.29
N VAL A 375 1.33 -21.12 -35.24
CA VAL A 375 -0.13 -21.28 -35.10
C VAL A 375 -0.58 -22.75 -35.11
N ARG A 376 0.18 -23.67 -35.70
CA ARG A 376 -0.12 -25.12 -35.67
C ARG A 376 0.09 -25.78 -34.31
N GLY A 377 0.80 -25.13 -33.38
CA GLY A 377 1.14 -25.66 -32.06
C GLY A 377 0.28 -25.15 -30.89
N ILE A 378 -0.70 -24.26 -31.12
CA ILE A 378 -1.47 -23.61 -30.04
C ILE A 378 -2.91 -24.16 -30.01
N PRO A 379 -3.33 -24.88 -28.95
CA PRO A 379 -4.74 -25.25 -28.78
C PRO A 379 -5.59 -24.01 -28.47
N ALA A 380 -6.76 -23.92 -29.11
CA ALA A 380 -7.68 -22.79 -29.01
C ALA A 380 -8.23 -22.58 -27.58
N ALA A 381 -8.21 -21.34 -27.09
CA ALA A 381 -8.75 -20.96 -25.79
C ALA A 381 -10.30 -20.90 -25.79
N PRO A 382 -11.00 -21.46 -24.78
CA PRO A 382 -12.45 -21.34 -24.68
C PRO A 382 -12.90 -19.99 -24.10
N ALA A 383 -13.97 -19.45 -24.68
CA ALA A 383 -14.63 -18.22 -24.29
C ALA A 383 -15.59 -18.44 -23.11
N SER A 384 -15.13 -18.33 -21.87
CA SER A 384 -15.98 -18.00 -20.69
C SER A 384 -15.16 -18.01 -19.40
N TYR A 385 -14.74 -16.84 -18.91
CA TYR A 385 -14.35 -16.71 -17.50
C TYR A 385 -14.47 -15.25 -17.01
N VAL A 386 -15.05 -15.09 -15.82
CA VAL A 386 -15.37 -13.82 -15.14
C VAL A 386 -14.19 -13.42 -14.23
N PRO A 387 -13.84 -12.12 -14.08
CA PRO A 387 -12.69 -11.71 -13.27
C PRO A 387 -12.87 -12.03 -11.78
N ARG A 388 -11.83 -12.54 -11.11
CA ARG A 388 -11.74 -12.61 -9.63
C ARG A 388 -11.07 -11.33 -9.10
N ALA A 389 -11.66 -10.74 -8.07
CA ALA A 389 -11.25 -9.48 -7.44
C ALA A 389 -10.20 -9.65 -6.31
N ASP A 390 -9.61 -10.83 -6.14
CA ASP A 390 -8.84 -11.19 -4.93
C ASP A 390 -7.36 -11.46 -5.21
N ALA A 391 -6.72 -10.66 -6.08
CA ALA A 391 -5.27 -10.73 -6.26
C ALA A 391 -4.58 -9.91 -5.16
N HIS A 392 -4.01 -10.59 -4.16
CA HIS A 392 -3.12 -9.95 -3.18
C HIS A 392 -1.99 -9.19 -3.91
N PRO A 393 -1.64 -7.96 -3.49
CA PRO A 393 -0.57 -7.21 -4.12
C PRO A 393 0.76 -7.98 -4.02
N PRO A 394 1.58 -8.01 -5.08
CA PRO A 394 2.83 -8.76 -5.08
C PRO A 394 3.77 -8.22 -4.00
N LEU A 395 4.47 -9.13 -3.34
CA LEU A 395 5.47 -8.91 -2.28
C LEU A 395 6.53 -7.86 -2.62
N ILE A 396 6.80 -7.62 -3.91
CA ILE A 396 7.67 -6.54 -4.37
C ILE A 396 7.16 -5.19 -3.88
N ASN A 397 5.83 -4.98 -3.77
CA ASN A 397 5.22 -3.79 -3.18
C ASN A 397 5.46 -3.71 -1.66
N TYR A 398 5.68 -4.83 -0.97
CA TYR A 398 6.05 -4.83 0.46
C TYR A 398 7.55 -4.58 0.68
N ILE A 399 8.42 -5.10 -0.19
CA ILE A 399 9.87 -4.81 -0.18
C ILE A 399 10.12 -3.36 -0.54
N ILE A 400 9.41 -2.90 -1.56
CA ILE A 400 9.39 -1.50 -1.98
C ILE A 400 8.75 -0.65 -0.88
N ALA A 401 7.66 -1.02 -0.22
CA ALA A 401 7.13 -0.23 0.91
C ALA A 401 8.08 -0.21 2.13
N LEU A 402 8.90 -1.25 2.33
CA LEU A 402 9.92 -1.30 3.38
C LEU A 402 11.15 -0.43 3.04
N GLU A 403 11.52 -0.27 1.76
CA GLU A 403 12.64 0.58 1.31
C GLU A 403 12.21 2.02 0.92
N GLU A 404 11.04 2.20 0.28
CA GLU A 404 10.39 3.47 -0.05
C GLU A 404 9.78 4.14 1.19
N GLY A 405 9.33 3.40 2.20
CA GLY A 405 8.86 3.97 3.47
C GLY A 405 9.93 4.74 4.24
N ALA A 406 11.21 4.54 3.93
CA ALA A 406 12.34 5.27 4.51
C ALA A 406 12.82 6.46 3.67
N HIS A 407 12.49 6.53 2.37
CA HIS A 407 13.07 7.54 1.46
C HIS A 407 12.11 8.21 0.44
N ALA A 408 10.91 7.69 0.19
CA ALA A 408 10.07 8.12 -0.93
C ALA A 408 9.25 9.40 -0.73
N GLU A 409 9.10 9.92 0.50
CA GLU A 409 8.49 11.24 0.70
C GLU A 409 9.44 12.42 0.38
N SER A 410 10.71 12.18 0.03
CA SER A 410 11.69 13.27 -0.17
C SER A 410 12.25 13.42 -1.60
N ALA A 411 11.85 12.63 -2.60
CA ALA A 411 12.59 12.56 -3.87
C ALA A 411 11.81 12.71 -5.19
N LYS A 412 10.59 13.26 -5.17
CA LYS A 412 10.06 14.01 -6.33
C LYS A 412 10.01 15.46 -5.93
N GLY A 413 10.91 16.28 -6.45
CA GLY A 413 10.89 17.73 -6.21
C GLY A 413 9.54 18.30 -6.63
N GLU A 414 8.73 18.71 -5.65
CA GLU A 414 7.45 19.34 -5.91
C GLU A 414 7.70 20.79 -6.36
N HIS A 415 7.20 21.18 -7.53
CA HIS A 415 7.43 22.52 -8.09
C HIS A 415 6.55 23.63 -7.47
N TYR A 416 5.74 23.33 -6.45
CA TYR A 416 4.73 24.24 -5.92
C TYR A 416 4.72 24.30 -4.39
N ILE A 417 5.03 25.48 -3.83
CA ILE A 417 4.95 25.77 -2.38
C ILE A 417 3.49 25.87 -1.91
N ILE A 418 2.59 26.31 -2.79
CA ILE A 418 1.15 26.42 -2.56
C ILE A 418 0.46 25.50 -3.55
N LYS A 419 -0.28 24.50 -3.05
CA LYS A 419 -0.98 23.55 -3.89
C LYS A 419 -2.44 23.96 -3.98
N ARG A 420 -3.09 23.56 -5.08
CA ARG A 420 -4.54 23.71 -5.19
C ARG A 420 -5.21 22.75 -4.19
N PRO A 421 -6.21 23.19 -3.39
CA PRO A 421 -7.03 22.28 -2.59
C PRO A 421 -7.65 21.22 -3.50
N LYS A 422 -7.31 19.94 -3.28
CA LYS A 422 -7.85 18.82 -4.05
C LYS A 422 -8.93 18.11 -3.24
N ALA A 423 -10.03 17.75 -3.90
CA ALA A 423 -11.00 16.84 -3.33
C ALA A 423 -10.40 15.44 -3.28
N LEU A 424 -10.32 14.84 -2.09
CA LEU A 424 -9.79 13.48 -1.97
C LEU A 424 -10.82 12.43 -2.40
N GLN A 425 -12.08 12.61 -1.98
CA GLN A 425 -13.16 11.67 -2.24
C GLN A 425 -14.49 12.39 -2.46
N TRP A 426 -15.29 11.97 -3.44
CA TRP A 426 -16.62 12.52 -3.68
C TRP A 426 -17.56 11.50 -4.30
N PHE A 427 -18.86 11.70 -4.13
CA PHE A 427 -19.87 10.97 -4.87
C PHE A 427 -20.18 11.71 -6.17
N CYS A 428 -20.21 10.98 -7.30
CA CYS A 428 -20.71 11.45 -8.59
C CYS A 428 -21.88 10.56 -8.99
N ASP A 429 -23.08 11.13 -9.15
CA ASP A 429 -24.30 10.39 -9.54
C ASP A 429 -24.61 9.17 -8.63
N GLY A 430 -24.15 9.21 -7.38
CA GLY A 430 -24.32 8.14 -6.38
C GLY A 430 -23.15 7.16 -6.27
N GLU A 431 -22.19 7.21 -7.20
CA GLU A 431 -20.97 6.37 -7.17
C GLU A 431 -19.82 7.08 -6.47
N LEU A 432 -19.06 6.35 -5.65
CA LEU A 432 -17.90 6.88 -4.92
C LEU A 432 -16.70 6.96 -5.88
N GLN A 433 -16.13 8.16 -6.00
CA GLN A 433 -14.88 8.42 -6.72
C GLN A 433 -13.81 8.84 -5.71
N LYS A 434 -12.59 8.30 -5.86
CA LYS A 434 -11.42 8.62 -5.06
C LYS A 434 -10.29 9.12 -5.97
N ASP A 435 -9.52 10.10 -5.53
CA ASP A 435 -8.32 10.60 -6.26
C ASP A 435 -7.15 9.62 -6.18
N SER A 436 -7.11 8.79 -5.13
CA SER A 436 -6.13 7.70 -4.92
C SER A 436 -6.79 6.49 -4.25
N ASP A 437 -6.33 5.29 -4.59
CA ASP A 437 -6.82 4.03 -3.99
C ASP A 437 -6.24 3.74 -2.60
N GLU A 438 -5.21 4.48 -2.17
CA GLU A 438 -4.63 4.37 -0.83
C GLU A 438 -5.60 4.88 0.25
N GLU A 439 -5.84 4.06 1.28
CA GLU A 439 -6.56 4.48 2.48
C GLU A 439 -5.69 5.45 3.30
N ARG A 440 -6.19 6.66 3.52
CA ARG A 440 -5.44 7.71 4.21
C ARG A 440 -5.44 7.46 5.72
N GLN A 441 -4.29 7.08 6.27
CA GLN A 441 -4.06 7.10 7.71
C GLN A 441 -3.77 8.52 8.23
N ALA A 442 -3.95 8.74 9.53
CA ALA A 442 -3.67 10.03 10.16
C ALA A 442 -2.21 10.44 9.93
N GLY A 443 -2.00 11.61 9.32
CA GLY A 443 -0.65 12.12 9.06
C GLY A 443 0.08 12.49 10.36
N ARG A 444 1.41 12.40 10.38
CA ARG A 444 2.23 12.79 11.57
C ARG A 444 1.93 14.22 12.05
N PHE A 445 1.56 15.12 11.13
CA PHE A 445 1.17 16.49 11.44
C PHE A 445 -0.17 16.59 12.20
N GLU A 446 -1.12 15.69 11.94
CA GLU A 446 -2.40 15.63 12.65
C GLU A 446 -2.20 15.17 14.10
N LEU A 447 -1.29 14.21 14.31
CA LEU A 447 -0.89 13.79 15.65
C LEU A 447 -0.17 14.91 16.41
N PHE A 448 0.57 15.78 15.73
CA PHE A 448 1.17 16.96 16.36
C PHE A 448 0.12 17.98 16.83
N LEU A 449 -0.94 18.20 16.03
CA LEU A 449 -2.09 19.01 16.45
C LEU A 449 -2.76 18.42 17.70
N ASP A 450 -2.88 17.10 17.78
CA ASP A 450 -3.50 16.42 18.92
C ASP A 450 -2.75 16.64 20.25
N LEU A 451 -1.43 16.85 20.21
CA LEU A 451 -0.66 17.19 21.41
C LEU A 451 -1.14 18.49 22.06
N LEU A 452 -1.61 19.47 21.28
CA LEU A 452 -2.21 20.68 21.85
C LEU A 452 -3.51 20.34 22.58
N TYR A 453 -4.31 19.43 22.03
CA TYR A 453 -5.56 19.01 22.65
C TYR A 453 -5.33 18.32 24.00
N VAL A 454 -4.25 17.53 24.17
CA VAL A 454 -3.84 16.99 25.47
C VAL A 454 -3.75 18.10 26.54
N ALA A 455 -3.13 19.24 26.20
CA ALA A 455 -3.00 20.35 27.14
C ALA A 455 -4.33 21.10 27.38
N ILE A 456 -5.12 21.31 26.34
CA ILE A 456 -6.42 22.01 26.46
C ILE A 456 -7.38 21.21 27.34
N VAL A 457 -7.48 19.91 27.11
CA VAL A 457 -8.41 19.05 27.84
C VAL A 457 -8.02 18.91 29.32
N ALA A 458 -6.72 18.81 29.61
CA ALA A 458 -6.22 18.82 30.97
C ALA A 458 -6.59 20.12 31.69
N ASN A 459 -6.30 21.28 31.07
CA ASN A 459 -6.55 22.60 31.66
C ASN A 459 -8.02 22.86 31.98
N LEU A 460 -8.94 22.42 31.11
CA LEU A 460 -10.38 22.58 31.35
C LEU A 460 -10.92 21.63 32.43
N SER A 461 -10.32 20.44 32.57
CA SER A 461 -10.77 19.43 33.52
C SER A 461 -10.25 19.68 34.94
N ASP A 462 -9.05 20.26 35.04
CA ASP A 462 -8.40 20.68 36.29
C ASP A 462 -9.29 21.66 37.07
N GLU A 463 -9.73 22.74 36.40
CA GLU A 463 -10.66 23.74 36.95
C GLU A 463 -11.94 23.13 37.54
N LEU A 464 -12.57 22.20 36.80
CA LEU A 464 -13.80 21.54 37.24
C LEU A 464 -13.55 20.60 38.44
N SER A 465 -12.35 20.01 38.53
CA SER A 465 -12.01 19.10 39.62
C SER A 465 -11.73 19.81 40.94
N GLU A 466 -11.23 21.06 40.88
CA GLU A 466 -11.00 21.93 42.03
C GLU A 466 -12.33 22.52 42.55
N HIS A 467 -13.28 22.76 41.65
CA HIS A 467 -14.59 23.32 41.96
C HIS A 467 -15.74 22.43 41.46
N PRO A 468 -16.03 21.29 42.13
CA PRO A 468 -16.91 20.27 41.60
C PRO A 468 -18.40 20.55 41.87
N ASP A 469 -18.92 21.66 41.34
CA ASP A 469 -20.33 22.06 41.44
C ASP A 469 -21.04 22.13 40.08
N GLY A 470 -22.37 22.25 40.10
CA GLY A 470 -23.18 22.28 38.87
C GLY A 470 -22.94 23.51 37.97
N ALA A 471 -22.49 24.63 38.52
CA ALA A 471 -22.17 25.82 37.73
C ALA A 471 -20.84 25.62 36.96
N HIS A 472 -19.84 25.02 37.60
CA HIS A 472 -18.58 24.66 36.97
C HIS A 472 -18.75 23.53 35.95
N VAL A 473 -19.66 22.57 36.18
CA VAL A 473 -20.03 21.58 35.14
C VAL A 473 -20.61 22.27 33.92
N ALA A 474 -21.50 23.25 34.10
CA ALA A 474 -22.04 24.03 33.00
C ALA A 474 -20.95 24.85 32.28
N LYS A 475 -20.06 25.51 33.03
CA LYS A 475 -18.88 26.23 32.51
C LYS A 475 -18.02 25.30 31.65
N TYR A 476 -17.66 24.13 32.18
CA TYR A 476 -16.89 23.10 31.48
C TYR A 476 -17.53 22.66 30.18
N ILE A 477 -18.82 22.32 30.16
CA ILE A 477 -19.52 21.91 28.93
C ILE A 477 -19.52 23.06 27.91
N LEU A 478 -19.76 24.29 28.35
CA LEU A 478 -19.82 25.49 27.50
C LEU A 478 -18.45 25.93 26.97
N THR A 479 -17.34 25.56 27.61
CA THR A 479 -15.97 25.85 27.14
C THR A 479 -15.34 24.70 26.36
N PHE A 480 -15.58 23.45 26.78
CA PHE A 480 -15.11 22.24 26.09
C PHE A 480 -15.75 22.07 24.72
N THR A 481 -17.07 22.28 24.60
CA THR A 481 -17.79 22.03 23.34
C THR A 481 -17.30 22.93 22.19
N PRO A 482 -17.10 24.25 22.37
CA PRO A 482 -16.47 25.09 21.35
C PRO A 482 -15.07 24.62 20.93
N ALA A 483 -14.23 24.18 21.88
CA ALA A 483 -12.91 23.64 21.56
C ALA A 483 -13.02 22.34 20.74
N TRP A 484 -13.89 21.41 21.14
CA TRP A 484 -14.22 20.20 20.39
C TRP A 484 -14.66 20.51 18.97
N HIS A 485 -15.51 21.52 18.77
CA HIS A 485 -15.97 21.83 17.43
C HIS A 485 -14.89 22.43 16.51
N ILE A 486 -13.89 23.13 17.05
CA ILE A 486 -12.72 23.53 16.25
C ILE A 486 -11.92 22.30 15.81
N TRP A 487 -11.76 21.31 16.71
CA TRP A 487 -11.14 20.04 16.35
C TRP A 487 -11.90 19.34 15.22
N VAL A 488 -13.24 19.29 15.31
CA VAL A 488 -14.11 18.73 14.27
C VAL A 488 -13.93 19.45 12.93
N ASP A 489 -13.88 20.79 12.92
CA ASP A 489 -13.66 21.55 11.69
C ASP A 489 -12.31 21.23 11.05
N LEU A 490 -11.23 21.21 11.83
CA LEU A 490 -9.89 20.89 11.33
C LEU A 490 -9.85 19.47 10.76
N ARG A 491 -10.46 18.51 11.46
CA ARG A 491 -10.59 17.13 11.03
C ARG A 491 -11.35 17.01 9.71
N GLU A 492 -12.49 17.70 9.55
CA GLU A 492 -13.25 17.72 8.29
C GLU A 492 -12.50 18.38 7.13
N ILE A 493 -11.75 19.47 7.40
CA ILE A 493 -10.90 20.12 6.41
C ILE A 493 -9.82 19.15 5.90
N MET A 494 -9.17 18.43 6.82
CA MET A 494 -8.09 17.50 6.48
C MET A 494 -8.62 16.24 5.80
N ASN A 495 -9.83 15.78 6.15
CA ASN A 495 -10.53 14.70 5.46
C ASN A 495 -10.97 15.09 4.03
N SER A 496 -11.35 16.35 3.81
CA SER A 496 -11.91 16.80 2.52
C SER A 496 -10.87 17.35 1.53
N TYR A 497 -9.84 18.07 2.02
CA TYR A 497 -8.99 18.96 1.21
C TYR A 497 -7.49 18.91 1.54
N TYR A 498 -6.95 17.75 1.92
CA TYR A 498 -5.53 17.68 2.27
C TYR A 498 -4.60 17.94 1.08
N THR A 499 -3.69 18.91 1.24
CA THR A 499 -2.62 19.21 0.28
C THR A 499 -1.23 19.16 0.89
N ASP A 500 -1.14 19.26 2.21
CA ASP A 500 0.12 19.34 3.00
C ASP A 500 1.05 20.49 2.61
N ASP A 501 0.51 21.53 1.99
CA ASP A 501 1.30 22.68 1.54
C ASP A 501 1.57 23.70 2.66
N LEU A 502 2.41 24.70 2.35
CA LEU A 502 2.80 25.72 3.30
C LEU A 502 1.59 26.51 3.85
N VAL A 503 0.60 26.80 3.00
CA VAL A 503 -0.58 27.60 3.40
C VAL A 503 -1.45 26.81 4.36
N GLN A 504 -1.70 25.53 4.08
CA GLN A 504 -2.47 24.67 4.98
C GLN A 504 -1.76 24.52 6.33
N ARG A 505 -0.44 24.29 6.34
CA ARG A 505 0.37 24.18 7.57
C ARG A 505 0.35 25.47 8.40
N LEU A 506 0.56 26.62 7.76
CA LEU A 506 0.52 27.93 8.45
C LEU A 506 -0.89 28.27 8.96
N THR A 507 -1.93 27.89 8.21
CA THR A 507 -3.33 28.08 8.64
C THR A 507 -3.64 27.25 9.88
N ILE A 508 -3.22 25.97 9.90
CA ILE A 508 -3.41 25.10 11.06
C ILE A 508 -2.60 25.62 12.26
N LEU A 509 -1.35 26.03 12.05
CA LEU A 509 -0.55 26.67 13.11
C LEU A 509 -1.21 27.94 13.67
N TRP A 510 -1.80 28.77 12.81
CA TRP A 510 -2.56 29.95 13.22
C TRP A 510 -3.78 29.57 14.08
N VAL A 511 -4.56 28.57 13.66
CA VAL A 511 -5.69 28.06 14.45
C VAL A 511 -5.22 27.47 15.78
N MET A 512 -4.08 26.77 15.81
CA MET A 512 -3.45 26.28 17.04
C MET A 512 -3.07 27.42 17.98
N ALA A 513 -2.48 28.50 17.47
CA ALA A 513 -2.15 29.68 18.27
C ALA A 513 -3.42 30.34 18.86
N LEU A 514 -4.51 30.40 18.10
CA LEU A 514 -5.80 30.86 18.60
C LEU A 514 -6.39 29.92 19.67
N LEU A 515 -6.24 28.60 19.52
CA LEU A 515 -6.66 27.63 20.53
C LEU A 515 -5.85 27.74 21.82
N VAL A 516 -4.55 28.03 21.74
CA VAL A 516 -3.72 28.36 22.90
C VAL A 516 -4.25 29.63 23.59
N LEU A 517 -4.57 30.68 22.82
CA LEU A 517 -5.17 31.90 23.36
C LEU A 517 -6.53 31.63 24.03
N PHE A 518 -7.37 30.80 23.40
CA PHE A 518 -8.66 30.36 23.94
C PHE A 518 -8.47 29.64 25.27
N ALA A 519 -7.64 28.60 25.32
CA ALA A 519 -7.47 27.74 26.49
C ALA A 519 -6.91 28.50 27.70
N ASN A 520 -5.95 29.40 27.50
CA ASN A 520 -5.39 30.23 28.57
C ASN A 520 -6.40 31.21 29.20
N ASN A 521 -7.49 31.53 28.50
CA ASN A 521 -8.55 32.41 28.99
C ASN A 521 -9.82 31.65 29.39
N ALA A 522 -9.95 30.38 28.99
CA ALA A 522 -11.18 29.60 29.13
C ALA A 522 -11.60 29.38 30.59
N ASN A 523 -10.65 29.25 31.51
CA ASN A 523 -10.96 29.05 32.94
C ASN A 523 -11.42 30.34 33.63
N ARG A 524 -11.20 31.53 33.04
CA ARG A 524 -11.53 32.83 33.67
C ARG A 524 -12.72 33.54 33.03
N VAL A 525 -13.51 32.82 32.23
CA VAL A 525 -14.59 33.39 31.40
C VAL A 525 -15.80 33.91 32.19
N ASP A 526 -15.96 33.46 33.42
CA ASP A 526 -16.98 33.86 34.38
C ASP A 526 -16.50 34.99 35.31
N ASP A 527 -15.20 35.03 35.61
CA ASP A 527 -14.59 36.01 36.51
C ASP A 527 -14.18 37.31 35.82
N ASP A 528 -13.64 37.22 34.61
CA ASP A 528 -13.12 38.37 33.87
C ASP A 528 -13.77 38.51 32.50
N LEU A 529 -14.44 39.63 32.30
CA LEU A 529 -15.05 40.00 31.02
C LEU A 529 -13.99 40.09 29.90
N GLY A 530 -12.78 40.52 30.22
CA GLY A 530 -11.63 40.56 29.30
C GLY A 530 -11.22 39.16 28.84
N ALA A 531 -11.05 38.23 29.78
CA ALA A 531 -10.78 36.82 29.47
C ALA A 531 -11.89 36.19 28.61
N MET A 532 -13.16 36.41 28.96
CA MET A 532 -14.31 35.91 28.19
C MET A 532 -14.33 36.44 26.75
N ARG A 533 -14.12 37.75 26.57
CA ARG A 533 -14.04 38.38 25.25
C ARG A 533 -12.85 37.86 24.44
N THR A 534 -11.72 37.57 25.11
CA THR A 534 -10.51 37.05 24.49
C THR A 534 -10.72 35.61 24.02
N ALA A 535 -11.32 34.75 24.87
CA ALA A 535 -11.70 33.39 24.51
C ALA A 535 -12.72 33.38 23.36
N ALA A 536 -13.79 34.16 23.46
CA ALA A 536 -14.80 34.29 22.41
C ALA A 536 -14.19 34.83 21.10
N GLY A 537 -13.32 35.83 21.18
CA GLY A 537 -12.61 36.41 20.04
C GLY A 537 -11.69 35.40 19.35
N ALA A 538 -10.94 34.62 20.13
CA ALA A 538 -10.08 33.56 19.61
C ALA A 538 -10.90 32.46 18.89
N TYR A 539 -12.00 32.03 19.48
CA TYR A 539 -12.94 31.08 18.87
C TYR A 539 -13.55 31.63 17.57
N VAL A 540 -14.04 32.87 17.58
CA VAL A 540 -14.61 33.54 16.39
C VAL A 540 -13.57 33.65 15.28
N ALA A 541 -12.32 34.02 15.60
CA ALA A 541 -11.23 34.10 14.64
C ALA A 541 -10.87 32.72 14.05
N ALA A 542 -10.83 31.68 14.89
CA ALA A 542 -10.55 30.31 14.45
C ALA A 542 -11.66 29.82 13.50
N ARG A 543 -12.93 30.06 13.86
CA ARG A 543 -14.09 29.75 13.03
C ARG A 543 -14.16 30.52 11.73
N LEU A 544 -13.84 31.81 11.77
CA LEU A 544 -13.77 32.61 10.56
C LEU A 544 -12.70 32.04 9.64
N THR A 545 -11.56 31.61 10.20
CA THR A 545 -10.49 30.95 9.44
C THR A 545 -10.95 29.64 8.81
N THR A 546 -11.61 28.73 9.55
CA THR A 546 -12.11 27.45 8.99
C THR A 546 -13.22 27.67 7.96
N MET A 547 -14.12 28.64 8.20
CA MET A 547 -15.13 29.07 7.24
C MET A 547 -14.51 29.58 5.93
N LEU A 548 -13.51 30.47 6.02
CA LEU A 548 -12.80 30.98 4.86
C LEU A 548 -12.06 29.85 4.12
N PHE A 549 -11.51 28.88 4.85
CA PHE A 549 -10.89 27.71 4.24
C PHE A 549 -11.89 26.90 3.40
N PHE A 550 -13.07 26.61 3.93
CA PHE A 550 -14.15 25.94 3.18
C PHE A 550 -14.59 26.77 1.96
N LEU A 551 -14.74 28.08 2.14
CA LEU A 551 -15.15 28.98 1.07
C LEU A 551 -14.12 29.05 -0.07
N VAL A 552 -12.84 29.24 0.26
CA VAL A 552 -11.73 29.29 -0.71
C VAL A 552 -11.59 27.95 -1.43
N SER A 553 -11.63 26.84 -0.69
CA SER A 553 -11.56 25.48 -1.25
C SER A 553 -12.74 25.16 -2.16
N SER A 554 -13.92 25.79 -1.95
CA SER A 554 -15.09 25.65 -2.83
C SER A 554 -14.88 26.19 -4.24
N PHE A 555 -13.95 27.13 -4.43
CA PHE A 555 -13.62 27.65 -5.76
C PHE A 555 -12.74 26.66 -6.53
N ALA A 556 -11.78 26.02 -5.83
CA ALA A 556 -10.86 25.04 -6.40
C ALA A 556 -11.52 23.69 -6.71
N SER A 557 -12.40 23.18 -5.83
CA SER A 557 -13.07 21.89 -6.02
C SER A 557 -14.51 22.04 -6.50
N ARG A 558 -14.79 21.56 -7.73
CA ARG A 558 -16.17 21.47 -8.24
C ARG A 558 -17.01 20.45 -7.47
N ALA A 559 -16.40 19.33 -7.05
CA ALA A 559 -17.11 18.20 -6.45
C ALA A 559 -17.74 18.55 -5.10
N HIS A 560 -17.07 19.37 -4.28
CA HIS A 560 -17.55 19.77 -2.95
C HIS A 560 -18.22 21.15 -2.92
N ARG A 561 -18.24 21.88 -4.05
CA ARG A 561 -18.55 23.32 -4.09
C ARG A 561 -19.85 23.71 -3.38
N ALA A 562 -20.95 23.02 -3.68
CA ALA A 562 -22.26 23.38 -3.15
C ALA A 562 -22.30 23.18 -1.62
N GLN A 563 -21.84 22.02 -1.14
CA GLN A 563 -21.83 21.72 0.30
C GLN A 563 -20.85 22.59 1.08
N ALA A 564 -19.66 22.86 0.53
CA ALA A 564 -18.69 23.75 1.17
C ALA A 564 -19.21 25.19 1.32
N ARG A 565 -19.96 25.70 0.33
CA ARG A 565 -20.59 27.03 0.41
C ARG A 565 -21.76 27.07 1.37
N ILE A 566 -22.56 26.00 1.44
CA ILE A 566 -23.64 25.88 2.42
C ILE A 566 -23.05 25.85 3.83
N MET A 567 -22.00 25.04 4.05
CA MET A 567 -21.27 24.99 5.32
C MET A 567 -20.74 26.37 5.69
N ALA A 568 -20.06 27.05 4.77
CA ALA A 568 -19.55 28.40 5.00
C ALA A 568 -20.67 29.41 5.31
N GLY A 569 -21.83 29.31 4.67
CA GLY A 569 -23.00 30.14 4.96
C GLY A 569 -23.57 29.89 6.36
N PHE A 570 -23.68 28.63 6.77
CA PHE A 570 -24.12 28.30 8.13
C PHE A 570 -23.11 28.74 9.19
N MET A 571 -21.82 28.58 8.93
CA MET A 571 -20.74 29.08 9.78
C MET A 571 -20.80 30.61 9.91
N LEU A 572 -21.03 31.34 8.80
CA LEU A 572 -21.20 32.80 8.85
C LEU A 572 -22.38 33.22 9.74
N ALA A 573 -23.54 32.56 9.59
CA ALA A 573 -24.67 32.82 10.47
C ALA A 573 -24.37 32.45 11.94
N GLY A 574 -23.63 31.36 12.18
CA GLY A 574 -23.14 30.99 13.50
C GLY A 574 -22.22 32.06 14.12
N LEU A 575 -21.33 32.65 13.32
CA LEU A 575 -20.48 33.76 13.75
C LEU A 575 -21.31 34.98 14.15
N LEU A 576 -22.35 35.33 13.38
CA LEU A 576 -23.26 36.43 13.72
C LEU A 576 -24.00 36.19 15.05
N LEU A 577 -24.31 34.94 15.40
CA LEU A 577 -24.90 34.59 16.69
C LEU A 577 -23.96 34.86 17.87
N THR A 578 -22.64 35.00 17.65
CA THR A 578 -21.68 35.28 18.73
C THR A 578 -21.58 36.77 19.10
N VAL A 579 -22.15 37.67 18.29
CA VAL A 579 -22.10 39.13 18.51
C VAL A 579 -22.52 39.54 19.93
N PRO A 580 -23.59 38.99 20.54
CA PRO A 580 -23.99 39.34 21.91
C PRO A 580 -22.93 39.04 22.98
N LEU A 581 -21.96 38.14 22.73
CA LEU A 581 -20.88 37.85 23.67
C LEU A 581 -19.99 39.07 23.90
N PHE A 582 -19.83 39.94 22.90
CA PHE A 582 -18.97 41.13 23.00
C PHE A 582 -19.68 42.34 23.62
N VAL A 583 -21.01 42.29 23.75
CA VAL A 583 -21.83 43.39 24.26
C VAL A 583 -21.78 43.42 25.79
N GLU A 584 -21.50 44.59 26.37
CA GLU A 584 -21.38 44.76 27.83
C GLU A 584 -22.71 44.62 28.55
N GLY A 585 -23.80 45.09 27.95
CA GLY A 585 -25.14 45.05 28.53
C GLY A 585 -25.76 43.64 28.66
N VAL A 586 -25.10 42.60 28.16
CA VAL A 586 -25.60 41.21 28.26
C VAL A 586 -25.02 40.56 29.52
N SER A 587 -25.92 40.07 30.39
CA SER A 587 -25.54 39.35 31.62
C SER A 587 -24.76 38.06 31.33
N LEU A 588 -23.98 37.58 32.30
CA LEU A 588 -23.22 36.33 32.17
C LEU A 588 -24.13 35.13 31.82
N ARG A 589 -25.31 35.02 32.44
CA ARG A 589 -26.31 33.99 32.10
C ARG A 589 -26.82 34.14 30.67
N GLY A 590 -27.02 35.37 30.20
CA GLY A 590 -27.38 35.64 28.81
C GLY A 590 -26.29 35.19 27.83
N LYS A 591 -25.02 35.45 28.17
CA LYS A 591 -23.87 34.99 27.37
C LYS A 591 -23.74 33.47 27.35
N ALA A 592 -23.91 32.81 28.49
CA ALA A 592 -23.95 31.35 28.57
C ALA A 592 -25.08 30.76 27.72
N ALA A 593 -26.28 31.38 27.74
CA ALA A 593 -27.40 30.97 26.89
C ALA A 593 -27.09 31.13 25.40
N VAL A 594 -26.40 32.21 25.01
CA VAL A 594 -25.94 32.42 23.62
C VAL A 594 -24.97 31.32 23.18
N VAL A 595 -24.02 30.94 24.03
CA VAL A 595 -23.10 29.81 23.75
C VAL A 595 -23.86 28.50 23.62
N ALA A 596 -24.83 28.22 24.50
CA ALA A 596 -25.65 27.01 24.42
C ALA A 596 -26.46 26.94 23.11
N VAL A 597 -27.08 28.06 22.72
CA VAL A 597 -27.80 28.17 21.44
C VAL A 597 -26.85 27.97 20.26
N MET A 598 -25.66 28.56 20.30
CA MET A 598 -24.63 28.39 19.28
C MET A 598 -24.21 26.92 19.13
N VAL A 599 -23.99 26.21 20.24
CA VAL A 599 -23.63 24.78 20.25
C VAL A 599 -24.72 23.95 19.56
N VAL A 600 -25.99 24.14 19.93
CA VAL A 600 -27.12 23.41 19.32
C VAL A 600 -27.27 23.77 17.84
N TYR A 601 -27.18 25.05 17.51
CA TYR A 601 -27.24 25.53 16.13
C TYR A 601 -26.16 24.87 15.26
N GLN A 602 -24.96 24.73 15.81
CA GLN A 602 -23.84 24.14 15.14
C GLN A 602 -24.04 22.64 14.86
N GLU A 603 -24.40 21.86 15.87
CA GLU A 603 -24.64 20.43 15.68
C GLU A 603 -25.76 20.18 14.65
N LEU A 604 -26.80 21.00 14.69
CA LEU A 604 -27.90 20.94 13.73
C LEU A 604 -27.44 21.29 12.31
N THR A 605 -26.71 22.39 12.13
CA THR A 605 -26.28 22.83 10.80
C THR A 605 -25.23 21.90 10.19
N TRP A 606 -24.31 21.35 10.99
CA TRP A 606 -23.38 20.31 10.55
C TRP A 606 -24.14 19.05 10.10
N SER A 607 -25.08 18.58 10.92
CA SER A 607 -25.92 17.41 10.61
C SER A 607 -26.72 17.60 9.32
N VAL A 608 -27.35 18.76 9.15
CA VAL A 608 -28.12 19.11 7.95
C VAL A 608 -27.22 19.12 6.71
N THR A 609 -26.03 19.71 6.80
CA THR A 609 -25.11 19.90 5.66
C THR A 609 -24.59 18.58 5.09
N LEU A 610 -24.30 17.61 5.97
CA LEU A 610 -23.82 16.29 5.56
C LEU A 610 -24.95 15.29 5.32
N SER A 611 -26.20 15.64 5.63
CA SER A 611 -27.34 14.73 5.54
C SER A 611 -27.63 14.27 4.09
N PRO A 612 -28.01 12.99 3.89
CA PRO A 612 -28.55 12.54 2.61
C PRO A 612 -29.86 13.23 2.21
N TRP A 613 -30.57 13.82 3.18
CA TRP A 613 -31.79 14.58 2.92
C TRP A 613 -31.48 15.85 2.12
N LEU A 614 -30.49 16.64 2.55
CA LEU A 614 -30.10 17.87 1.85
C LEU A 614 -29.59 17.57 0.44
N LYS A 615 -28.77 16.51 0.31
CA LYS A 615 -28.26 16.02 -0.99
C LYS A 615 -29.39 15.68 -1.96
N ARG A 616 -30.42 14.95 -1.50
CA ARG A 616 -31.60 14.60 -2.30
C ARG A 616 -32.45 15.84 -2.65
N ARG A 617 -32.64 16.76 -1.70
CA ARG A 617 -33.45 17.96 -1.91
C ARG A 617 -32.84 18.91 -2.94
N LEU A 618 -31.52 19.05 -2.94
CA LEU A 618 -30.77 19.91 -3.85
C LEU A 618 -30.42 19.24 -5.20
N ARG A 619 -30.76 17.96 -5.40
CA ARG A 619 -30.46 17.16 -6.61
C ARG A 619 -29.00 17.30 -7.05
N LEU A 620 -28.08 17.21 -6.08
CA LEU A 620 -26.66 17.41 -6.33
C LEU A 620 -26.08 16.24 -7.13
N ARG A 621 -25.53 16.53 -8.32
CA ARG A 621 -24.75 15.57 -9.10
C ARG A 621 -23.47 15.14 -8.40
N TYR A 622 -22.82 16.08 -7.71
CA TYR A 622 -21.61 15.85 -6.93
C TYR A 622 -21.89 16.10 -5.45
N SER A 623 -21.44 15.19 -4.57
CA SER A 623 -21.53 15.40 -3.12
C SER A 623 -20.27 14.94 -2.39
N THR A 624 -19.98 15.55 -1.25
CA THR A 624 -18.86 15.18 -0.37
C THR A 624 -19.01 13.74 0.08
N ALA A 625 -17.96 12.96 -0.20
CA ALA A 625 -17.72 11.68 0.43
C ALA A 625 -16.71 11.86 1.55
N VAL A 626 -16.84 11.02 2.57
CA VAL A 626 -16.03 11.06 3.79
C VAL A 626 -15.10 9.85 3.71
N ASP A 627 -13.80 10.04 3.95
CA ASP A 627 -12.89 8.90 4.08
C ASP A 627 -13.16 8.18 5.39
N ILE A 628 -13.87 7.06 5.30
CA ILE A 628 -14.35 6.32 6.46
C ILE A 628 -13.18 5.78 7.30
N ALA A 629 -12.08 5.34 6.67
CA ALA A 629 -10.95 4.80 7.41
C ALA A 629 -10.26 5.90 8.22
N HIS A 630 -9.98 7.02 7.57
CA HIS A 630 -9.40 8.21 8.20
C HIS A 630 -10.26 8.70 9.38
N GLU A 631 -11.58 8.79 9.21
CA GLU A 631 -12.50 9.23 10.26
C GLU A 631 -12.50 8.33 11.49
N ILE A 632 -12.48 7.01 11.28
CA ILE A 632 -12.41 6.03 12.36
C ILE A 632 -11.09 6.20 13.13
N ASP A 633 -9.97 6.33 12.41
CA ASP A 633 -8.65 6.53 13.01
C ASP A 633 -8.57 7.84 13.82
N ARG A 634 -9.12 8.94 13.31
CA ARG A 634 -9.12 10.24 14.01
C ARG A 634 -9.98 10.24 15.27
N MET A 635 -11.14 9.59 15.25
CA MET A 635 -11.98 9.46 16.45
C MET A 635 -11.31 8.59 17.51
N ALA A 636 -10.66 7.50 17.09
CA ALA A 636 -9.88 6.65 17.98
C ALA A 636 -8.67 7.39 18.57
N ALA A 637 -7.96 8.18 17.75
CA ALA A 637 -6.85 9.02 18.23
C ALA A 637 -7.31 10.03 19.29
N PHE A 638 -8.46 10.69 19.08
CA PHE A 638 -9.02 11.59 20.09
C PHE A 638 -9.47 10.85 21.36
N PHE A 639 -10.01 9.65 21.23
CA PHE A 639 -10.33 8.80 22.39
C PHE A 639 -9.07 8.47 23.20
N ILE A 640 -7.94 8.21 22.54
CA ILE A 640 -6.65 8.01 23.22
C ILE A 640 -6.19 9.29 23.94
N ILE A 641 -6.40 10.48 23.39
CA ILE A 641 -6.10 11.76 24.09
C ILE A 641 -6.85 11.83 25.42
N ILE A 642 -8.14 11.48 25.43
CA ILE A 642 -8.97 11.46 26.64
C ILE A 642 -8.41 10.45 27.66
N LEU A 643 -8.03 9.25 27.21
CA LEU A 643 -7.39 8.25 28.08
C LEU A 643 -6.00 8.68 28.57
N GLY A 644 -5.30 9.53 27.82
CA GLY A 644 -4.04 10.14 28.21
C GLY A 644 -4.15 10.90 29.54
N GLU A 645 -5.30 11.52 29.81
CA GLU A 645 -5.55 12.25 31.05
C GLU A 645 -5.53 11.34 32.29
N PHE A 646 -6.03 10.11 32.18
CA PHE A 646 -5.96 9.11 33.25
C PHE A 646 -4.51 8.79 33.64
N VAL A 647 -3.58 8.84 32.67
CA VAL A 647 -2.19 8.42 32.85
C VAL A 647 -1.27 9.60 33.15
N TYR A 648 -1.57 10.79 32.65
CA TYR A 648 -0.73 11.97 32.80
C TYR A 648 -0.55 12.37 34.28
N ILE A 649 -1.66 12.58 34.99
CA ILE A 649 -1.66 13.11 36.36
C ILE A 649 -1.09 12.11 37.37
N VAL A 650 -1.20 10.79 37.13
CA VAL A 650 -0.65 9.78 38.07
C VAL A 650 0.89 9.73 38.07
N ILE A 651 1.54 10.30 37.05
CA ILE A 651 3.00 10.33 36.89
C ILE A 651 3.55 11.73 37.21
N VAL A 652 2.96 12.78 36.65
CA VAL A 652 3.52 14.14 36.73
C VAL A 652 3.49 14.67 38.16
N GLY A 653 4.66 15.10 38.65
CA GLY A 653 4.84 15.57 40.03
C GLY A 653 5.06 14.45 41.06
N ASN A 654 5.28 13.21 40.61
CA ASN A 654 5.52 12.03 41.46
C ASN A 654 4.46 11.81 42.58
N PRO A 655 3.15 11.93 42.30
CA PRO A 655 2.13 11.91 43.35
C PRO A 655 1.94 10.54 44.01
N ALA A 656 2.38 9.47 43.35
CA ALA A 656 2.33 8.12 43.91
C ALA A 656 3.28 7.91 45.10
N GLY A 657 4.22 8.83 45.36
CA GLY A 657 5.21 8.69 46.43
C GLY A 657 6.29 7.65 46.12
N VAL A 658 7.16 7.40 47.11
CA VAL A 658 8.34 6.51 46.96
C VAL A 658 7.99 5.09 47.40
N GLY A 659 8.13 4.11 46.50
CA GLY A 659 7.92 2.69 46.77
C GLY A 659 6.49 2.20 46.53
N LEU A 660 6.13 1.05 47.12
CA LEU A 660 4.79 0.45 47.01
C LEU A 660 3.83 1.09 48.02
N THR A 661 3.25 2.23 47.65
CA THR A 661 2.34 3.01 48.49
C THR A 661 0.86 2.77 48.12
N PRO A 662 -0.11 3.20 48.97
CA PRO A 662 -1.51 3.27 48.57
C PRO A 662 -1.75 4.19 47.36
N GLY A 663 -0.95 5.26 47.22
CA GLY A 663 -0.94 6.13 46.04
C GLY A 663 -0.58 5.36 44.76
N TYR A 664 0.44 4.51 44.81
CA TYR A 664 0.79 3.62 43.71
C TYR A 664 -0.35 2.64 43.38
N GLY A 665 -1.01 2.07 44.39
CA GLY A 665 -2.19 1.22 44.19
C GLY A 665 -3.32 1.92 43.44
N LYS A 666 -3.64 3.17 43.81
CA LYS A 666 -4.62 4.02 43.11
C LYS A 666 -4.17 4.34 41.68
N ALA A 667 -2.90 4.65 41.46
CA ALA A 667 -2.34 4.89 40.13
C ALA A 667 -2.48 3.66 39.21
N VAL A 668 -2.21 2.47 39.74
CA VAL A 668 -2.42 1.19 39.02
C VAL A 668 -3.90 0.98 38.72
N CYS A 669 -4.81 1.26 39.66
CA CYS A 669 -6.25 1.17 39.41
C CYS A 669 -6.69 2.08 38.26
N THR A 670 -6.25 3.34 38.27
CA THR A 670 -6.53 4.32 37.20
C THR A 670 -5.98 3.85 35.85
N LEU A 671 -4.76 3.31 35.82
CA LEU A 671 -4.17 2.75 34.60
C LEU A 671 -4.97 1.56 34.06
N VAL A 672 -5.39 0.63 34.93
CA VAL A 672 -6.20 -0.53 34.53
C VAL A 672 -7.55 -0.08 33.98
N VAL A 673 -8.19 0.93 34.58
CA VAL A 673 -9.43 1.53 34.07
C VAL A 673 -9.20 2.09 32.66
N ALA A 674 -8.18 2.92 32.46
CA ALA A 674 -7.87 3.49 31.14
C ALA A 674 -7.60 2.40 30.08
N PHE A 675 -6.83 1.38 30.45
CA PHE A 675 -6.52 0.24 29.59
C PHE A 675 -7.78 -0.55 29.20
N CYS A 676 -8.66 -0.83 30.15
CA CYS A 676 -9.92 -1.53 29.91
C CYS A 676 -10.88 -0.71 29.05
N LEU A 677 -10.96 0.61 29.27
CA LEU A 677 -11.78 1.51 28.43
C LEU A 677 -11.28 1.54 26.99
N ASN A 678 -9.95 1.59 26.77
CA ASN A 678 -9.36 1.48 25.43
C ASN A 678 -9.75 0.15 24.77
N TRP A 679 -9.61 -0.95 25.52
CA TRP A 679 -9.95 -2.28 25.03
C TRP A 679 -11.40 -2.35 24.57
N ILE A 680 -12.34 -1.87 25.40
CA ILE A 680 -13.78 -1.86 25.12
C ILE A 680 -14.09 -0.99 23.89
N TYR A 681 -13.46 0.18 23.77
CA TYR A 681 -13.65 1.10 22.64
C TYR A 681 -13.18 0.48 21.32
N VAL A 682 -11.93 0.00 21.26
CA VAL A 682 -11.33 -0.60 20.06
C VAL A 682 -12.05 -1.89 19.65
N SER A 683 -12.57 -2.66 20.61
CA SER A 683 -13.32 -3.88 20.32
C SER A 683 -14.68 -3.63 19.66
N GLY A 684 -15.20 -2.40 19.64
CA GLY A 684 -16.48 -2.09 19.00
C GLY A 684 -17.65 -2.80 19.67
N ASP A 685 -18.29 -3.72 18.95
CA ASP A 685 -19.33 -4.62 19.47
C ASP A 685 -18.85 -6.05 19.78
N GLY A 686 -17.55 -6.32 19.62
CA GLY A 686 -16.89 -7.59 19.93
C GLY A 686 -17.31 -8.76 19.03
N SER A 687 -17.88 -8.51 17.86
CA SER A 687 -18.31 -9.57 16.92
C SER A 687 -17.23 -9.89 15.88
N LEU A 688 -17.14 -11.15 15.44
CA LEU A 688 -16.15 -11.61 14.45
C LEU A 688 -16.26 -10.89 13.10
N ARG A 689 -17.49 -10.57 12.67
CA ARG A 689 -17.79 -9.77 11.50
C ARG A 689 -18.85 -8.74 11.87
N ALA A 690 -18.41 -7.49 12.00
CA ALA A 690 -19.27 -6.37 12.31
C ALA A 690 -19.15 -5.29 11.24
N THR A 691 -20.30 -4.75 10.84
CA THR A 691 -20.33 -3.56 9.98
C THR A 691 -20.31 -2.31 10.85
N HIS A 692 -19.28 -1.48 10.65
CA HIS A 692 -19.07 -0.24 11.40
C HIS A 692 -20.27 0.73 11.22
N PRO A 693 -20.67 1.51 12.26
CA PRO A 693 -21.80 2.44 12.20
C PRO A 693 -21.77 3.41 11.01
N ILE A 694 -20.59 3.92 10.66
CA ILE A 694 -20.40 4.83 9.52
C ILE A 694 -20.68 4.14 8.17
N ARG A 695 -20.33 2.85 8.05
CA ARG A 695 -20.53 2.06 6.81
C ARG A 695 -21.96 1.52 6.68
N ARG A 696 -22.71 1.48 7.77
CA ARG A 696 -24.07 0.90 7.83
C ARG A 696 -25.14 1.83 7.25
N SER A 697 -25.20 3.08 7.71
CA SER A 697 -26.19 4.07 7.28
C SER A 697 -25.80 5.48 7.71
N ALA A 698 -26.35 6.51 7.05
CA ALA A 698 -26.10 7.89 7.45
C ALA A 698 -26.58 8.20 8.88
N TRP A 699 -27.71 7.63 9.31
CA TRP A 699 -28.24 7.83 10.66
C TRP A 699 -27.34 7.23 11.74
N THR A 700 -26.79 6.04 11.50
CA THR A 700 -25.83 5.42 12.41
C THR A 700 -24.48 6.12 12.38
N ALA A 701 -24.09 6.72 11.25
CA ALA A 701 -22.92 7.58 11.16
C ALA A 701 -23.08 8.87 12.00
N PHE A 702 -24.22 9.56 11.89
CA PHE A 702 -24.53 10.72 12.73
C PHE A 702 -24.57 10.34 14.21
N GLY A 703 -25.24 9.23 14.54
CA GLY A 703 -25.24 8.69 15.90
C GLY A 703 -23.83 8.45 16.43
N PHE A 704 -22.95 7.87 15.61
CA PHE A 704 -21.54 7.67 15.96
C PHE A 704 -20.85 9.02 16.23
N PHE A 705 -20.88 9.99 15.32
CA PHE A 705 -20.16 11.26 15.50
C PHE A 705 -20.70 12.10 16.67
N LEU A 706 -22.03 12.22 16.78
CA LEU A 706 -22.68 13.02 17.84
C LEU A 706 -22.44 12.41 19.24
N LEU A 707 -22.32 11.09 19.33
CA LEU A 707 -22.09 10.40 20.60
C LEU A 707 -20.68 10.61 21.16
N HIS A 708 -19.70 10.93 20.31
CA HIS A 708 -18.32 11.12 20.77
C HIS A 708 -18.15 12.38 21.62
N LEU A 709 -18.92 13.45 21.38
CA LEU A 709 -18.85 14.67 22.19
C LEU A 709 -19.21 14.43 23.68
N PRO A 710 -20.40 13.91 24.03
CA PRO A 710 -20.73 13.64 25.43
C PRO A 710 -19.87 12.53 26.03
N MET A 711 -19.48 11.53 25.23
CA MET A 711 -18.57 10.47 25.67
C MET A 711 -17.19 11.03 26.05
N ALA A 712 -16.65 11.92 25.23
CA ALA A 712 -15.37 12.57 25.45
C ALA A 712 -15.39 13.42 26.72
N ALA A 713 -16.37 14.31 26.84
CA ALA A 713 -16.52 15.18 28.01
C ALA A 713 -16.64 14.36 29.31
N ALA A 714 -17.45 13.31 29.30
CA ALA A 714 -17.71 12.48 30.48
C ALA A 714 -16.49 11.65 30.92
N PHE A 715 -15.80 10.99 29.98
CA PHE A 715 -14.60 10.22 30.31
C PHE A 715 -13.41 11.10 30.67
N LEU A 716 -13.31 12.28 30.09
CA LEU A 716 -12.22 13.21 30.36
C LEU A 716 -12.25 13.71 31.81
N ILE A 717 -13.40 14.20 32.29
CA ILE A 717 -13.52 14.64 33.70
C ILE A 717 -13.37 13.47 34.66
N ALA A 718 -13.95 12.31 34.33
CA ALA A 718 -13.78 11.10 35.13
C ALA A 718 -12.31 10.66 35.21
N GLY A 719 -11.58 10.73 34.10
CA GLY A 719 -10.16 10.39 34.03
C GLY A 719 -9.30 11.30 34.87
N HIS A 720 -9.55 12.60 34.77
CA HIS A 720 -8.89 13.60 35.58
C HIS A 720 -9.08 13.34 37.09
N VAL A 721 -10.33 13.16 37.54
CA VAL A 721 -10.62 12.86 38.95
C VAL A 721 -10.08 11.49 39.39
N SER A 722 -10.14 10.48 38.53
CA SER A 722 -9.54 9.16 38.77
C SER A 722 -8.04 9.27 39.01
N ALA A 723 -7.34 10.12 38.26
CA ALA A 723 -5.91 10.33 38.43
C ALA A 723 -5.57 11.18 39.66
N LEU A 724 -6.38 12.21 39.96
CA LEU A 724 -6.28 12.99 41.20
C LEU A 724 -6.42 12.15 42.47
N SER A 725 -7.14 11.02 42.40
CA SER A 725 -7.28 10.07 43.50
C SER A 725 -5.95 9.69 44.14
N VAL A 726 -4.85 9.68 43.38
CA VAL A 726 -3.51 9.34 43.88
C VAL A 726 -3.07 10.26 45.02
N LYS A 727 -3.46 11.54 44.96
CA LYS A 727 -3.07 12.59 45.91
C LYS A 727 -3.98 12.71 47.14
N VAL A 728 -5.19 12.13 47.09
CA VAL A 728 -6.22 12.32 48.13
C VAL A 728 -6.58 10.99 48.80
N ASP A 729 -6.82 11.02 50.11
CA ASP A 729 -7.28 9.83 50.85
C ASP A 729 -8.80 9.66 50.81
N GLU A 730 -9.52 10.78 50.71
CA GLU A 730 -10.96 10.84 50.55
C GLU A 730 -11.29 11.85 49.46
N PHE A 731 -12.27 11.52 48.62
CA PHE A 731 -12.79 12.46 47.63
C PHE A 731 -13.79 13.41 48.26
N ASP A 732 -13.84 14.65 47.78
CA ASP A 732 -14.98 15.52 48.04
C ASP A 732 -16.27 14.96 47.40
N GLU A 733 -17.44 15.36 47.91
CA GLU A 733 -18.76 15.03 47.37
C GLU A 733 -18.80 15.21 45.85
N GLY A 734 -18.45 16.41 45.39
CA GLY A 734 -18.51 16.74 43.99
C GLY A 734 -17.55 15.88 43.16
N GLN A 735 -16.33 15.63 43.65
CA GLN A 735 -15.35 14.78 42.96
C GLN A 735 -15.86 13.34 42.80
N ARG A 736 -16.52 12.77 43.81
CA ARG A 736 -17.14 11.42 43.69
C ARG A 736 -18.21 11.39 42.61
N TRP A 737 -19.06 12.41 42.57
CA TRP A 737 -20.08 12.54 41.53
C TRP A 737 -19.48 12.70 40.15
N LEU A 738 -18.46 13.55 39.99
CA LEU A 738 -17.77 13.73 38.71
C LEU A 738 -17.14 12.42 38.22
N LEU A 739 -16.50 11.65 39.10
CA LEU A 739 -15.92 10.35 38.76
C LEU A 739 -16.99 9.32 38.41
N GLY A 740 -17.97 9.08 39.29
CA GLY A 740 -18.99 8.04 39.09
C GLY A 740 -19.97 8.37 37.96
N ALA A 741 -20.51 9.59 37.93
CA ALA A 741 -21.41 10.02 36.86
C ALA A 741 -20.66 10.18 35.53
N GLY A 742 -19.41 10.67 35.53
CA GLY A 742 -18.59 10.77 34.32
C GLY A 742 -18.30 9.40 33.71
N LEU A 743 -17.83 8.42 34.50
CA LEU A 743 -17.63 7.05 34.04
C LEU A 743 -18.95 6.40 33.63
N GLY A 744 -20.03 6.62 34.39
CA GLY A 744 -21.36 6.09 34.09
C GLY A 744 -21.91 6.61 32.76
N ILE A 745 -21.86 7.92 32.52
CA ILE A 745 -22.32 8.55 31.27
C ILE A 745 -21.42 8.09 30.11
N GLY A 746 -20.10 8.08 30.29
CA GLY A 746 -19.17 7.57 29.28
C GLY A 746 -19.45 6.11 28.93
N MET A 747 -19.70 5.25 29.91
CA MET A 747 -20.07 3.85 29.71
C MET A 747 -21.43 3.67 29.04
N LEU A 748 -22.41 4.51 29.36
CA LEU A 748 -23.69 4.56 28.66
C LEU A 748 -23.48 4.94 27.18
N CYS A 749 -22.60 5.89 26.90
CA CYS A 749 -22.21 6.19 25.52
C CYS A 749 -21.53 5.00 24.84
N LEU A 750 -20.60 4.28 25.51
CA LEU A 750 -19.99 3.07 24.94
C LEU A 750 -21.00 1.94 24.71
N TRP A 751 -22.07 1.86 25.49
CA TRP A 751 -23.18 0.95 25.24
C TRP A 751 -23.92 1.31 23.95
N VAL A 752 -24.35 2.58 23.80
CA VAL A 752 -24.99 3.05 22.56
C VAL A 752 -24.07 2.84 21.36
N TYR A 753 -22.78 3.15 21.51
CA TYR A 753 -21.75 2.95 20.51
C TYR A 753 -21.70 1.50 20.00
N GLY A 754 -21.65 0.52 20.91
CA GLY A 754 -21.68 -0.91 20.55
C GLY A 754 -23.00 -1.33 19.88
N MET A 755 -24.13 -0.75 20.30
CA MET A 755 -25.45 -1.01 19.71
C MET A 755 -25.62 -0.45 18.29
N LEU A 756 -24.85 0.58 17.90
CA LEU A 756 -24.90 1.15 16.56
C LEU A 756 -24.32 0.20 15.48
N TYR A 757 -23.36 -0.65 15.85
CA TYR A 757 -22.81 -1.67 14.94
C TYR A 757 -23.89 -2.66 14.51
N LYS A 758 -23.77 -3.22 13.30
CA LYS A 758 -24.59 -4.35 12.87
C LYS A 758 -23.70 -5.59 12.77
N ALA A 759 -23.96 -6.54 13.67
CA ALA A 759 -23.29 -7.84 13.69
C ALA A 759 -23.91 -8.76 12.63
N GLU A 760 -23.07 -9.47 11.89
CA GLU A 760 -23.49 -10.60 11.07
C GLU A 760 -23.48 -11.86 11.95
N GLU A 761 -24.60 -12.12 12.62
CA GLU A 761 -24.68 -13.20 13.61
C GLU A 761 -24.66 -14.58 12.93
N ARG A 762 -23.55 -15.31 13.09
CA ARG A 762 -23.58 -16.77 13.18
C ARG A 762 -23.64 -17.15 14.67
N HIS A 763 -24.39 -18.19 15.03
CA HIS A 763 -24.66 -18.61 16.42
C HIS A 763 -23.44 -19.26 17.11
N ASP A 764 -22.24 -18.81 16.76
CA ASP A 764 -20.98 -19.48 17.06
C ASP A 764 -20.30 -18.88 18.30
N LEU A 765 -20.70 -17.67 18.74
CA LEU A 765 -20.16 -17.01 19.94
C LEU A 765 -20.84 -17.51 21.22
N ILE A 766 -20.13 -17.43 22.37
CA ILE A 766 -20.64 -17.86 23.68
C ILE A 766 -21.87 -17.04 24.09
N LEU A 767 -21.79 -15.70 23.99
CA LEU A 767 -22.92 -14.81 24.29
C LEU A 767 -23.39 -14.07 23.04
N PRO A 768 -24.72 -13.88 22.86
CA PRO A 768 -25.24 -13.03 21.81
C PRO A 768 -24.89 -11.55 22.08
N LYS A 769 -24.84 -10.75 21.01
CA LYS A 769 -24.43 -9.34 21.06
C LYS A 769 -25.14 -8.54 22.16
N ASN A 770 -26.48 -8.65 22.21
CA ASN A 770 -27.29 -7.86 23.14
C ASN A 770 -26.97 -8.17 24.61
N LEU A 771 -26.67 -9.43 24.95
CA LEU A 771 -26.32 -9.82 26.31
C LEU A 771 -24.86 -9.46 26.65
N ARG A 772 -23.96 -9.57 25.67
CA ARG A 772 -22.56 -9.21 25.82
C ARG A 772 -22.40 -7.69 26.04
N VAL A 773 -22.85 -6.89 25.07
CA VAL A 773 -22.75 -5.43 25.10
C VAL A 773 -23.73 -4.83 26.13
N GLY A 774 -24.85 -5.49 26.42
CA GLY A 774 -25.83 -5.04 27.42
C GLY A 774 -25.25 -4.89 28.83
N MET A 775 -24.16 -5.59 29.16
CA MET A 775 -23.49 -5.43 30.45
C MET A 775 -22.88 -4.03 30.62
N ARG A 776 -22.52 -3.33 29.52
CA ARG A 776 -22.08 -1.92 29.58
C ARG A 776 -23.15 -1.03 30.21
N LEU A 777 -24.43 -1.24 29.89
CA LEU A 777 -25.55 -0.49 30.45
C LEU A 777 -25.71 -0.76 31.95
N VAL A 778 -25.59 -2.02 32.37
CA VAL A 778 -25.69 -2.40 33.79
C VAL A 778 -24.56 -1.76 34.60
N VAL A 779 -23.31 -1.85 34.12
CA VAL A 779 -22.17 -1.21 34.77
C VAL A 779 -22.29 0.31 34.76
N ALA A 780 -22.78 0.92 33.69
CA ALA A 780 -23.04 2.36 33.63
C ALA A 780 -24.00 2.81 34.74
N VAL A 781 -25.13 2.10 34.93
CA VAL A 781 -26.10 2.40 35.99
C VAL A 781 -25.48 2.23 37.38
N ILE A 782 -24.70 1.18 37.60
CA ILE A 782 -23.99 0.97 38.88
C ILE A 782 -23.03 2.13 39.16
N LEU A 783 -22.22 2.53 38.18
CA LEU A 783 -21.26 3.64 38.30
C LEU A 783 -21.94 4.99 38.61
N MET A 784 -23.14 5.23 38.06
CA MET A 784 -23.92 6.43 38.38
C MET A 784 -24.51 6.43 39.79
N ILE A 785 -24.76 5.25 40.38
CA ILE A 785 -25.38 5.11 41.71
C ILE A 785 -24.32 5.08 42.82
N ILE A 786 -23.12 4.54 42.54
CA ILE A 786 -22.05 4.40 43.54
C ILE A 786 -21.73 5.71 44.31
N PRO A 787 -21.69 6.91 43.70
CA PRO A 787 -21.43 8.16 44.41
C PRO A 787 -22.37 8.44 45.59
N VAL A 788 -23.60 7.90 45.56
CA VAL A 788 -24.62 8.09 46.62
C VAL A 788 -24.19 7.45 47.96
N THR A 789 -23.21 6.55 47.98
CA THR A 789 -22.79 5.78 49.17
C THR A 789 -21.92 6.56 50.18
N HIS A 790 -22.12 7.86 50.28
CA HIS A 790 -21.32 8.96 50.84
C HIS A 790 -20.46 8.77 52.12
N GLU A 791 -20.72 7.78 52.97
CA GLU A 791 -20.05 7.64 54.28
C GLU A 791 -19.18 6.38 54.43
N HIS A 792 -19.02 5.57 53.39
CA HIS A 792 -18.49 4.20 53.56
C HIS A 792 -17.15 3.89 52.86
N PHE A 793 -16.69 4.71 51.91
CA PHE A 793 -15.53 4.36 51.08
C PHE A 793 -14.43 5.42 51.08
N SER A 794 -13.20 4.99 51.37
CA SER A 794 -12.00 5.79 51.09
C SER A 794 -11.76 5.90 49.58
N ALA A 795 -10.97 6.88 49.14
CA ALA A 795 -10.62 7.04 47.72
C ALA A 795 -9.99 5.75 47.14
N THR A 796 -9.22 5.02 47.94
CA THR A 796 -8.64 3.73 47.56
C THR A 796 -9.72 2.67 47.32
N GLN A 797 -10.67 2.51 48.25
CA GLN A 797 -11.76 1.54 48.09
C GLN A 797 -12.63 1.87 46.89
N PHE A 798 -12.95 3.16 46.71
CA PHE A 798 -13.72 3.64 45.57
C PHE A 798 -13.04 3.29 44.24
N MET A 799 -11.73 3.59 44.12
CA MET A 799 -10.96 3.28 42.92
C MET A 799 -10.85 1.78 42.65
N VAL A 800 -10.70 0.95 43.69
CA VAL A 800 -10.68 -0.51 43.54
C VAL A 800 -12.04 -1.03 43.06
N ILE A 801 -13.16 -0.52 43.56
CA ILE A 801 -14.51 -0.89 43.12
C ILE A 801 -14.72 -0.52 41.66
N VAL A 802 -14.37 0.71 41.28
CA VAL A 802 -14.48 1.19 39.89
C VAL A 802 -13.63 0.33 38.95
N MET A 803 -12.36 0.08 39.32
CA MET A 803 -11.46 -0.78 38.55
C MET A 803 -12.02 -2.19 38.40
N ALA A 804 -12.50 -2.79 39.49
CA ALA A 804 -13.06 -4.14 39.48
C ALA A 804 -14.31 -4.25 38.60
N LEU A 805 -15.20 -3.25 38.60
CA LEU A 805 -16.39 -3.22 37.75
C LEU A 805 -16.06 -3.13 36.27
N ILE A 806 -15.13 -2.23 35.90
CA ILE A 806 -14.73 -2.05 34.50
C ILE A 806 -13.92 -3.26 34.01
N ALA A 807 -13.02 -3.81 34.84
CA ALA A 807 -12.28 -5.02 34.51
C ALA A 807 -13.22 -6.24 34.37
N PHE A 808 -14.21 -6.39 35.27
CA PHE A 808 -15.24 -7.41 35.17
C PHE A 808 -16.01 -7.30 33.85
N LEU A 809 -16.40 -6.08 33.45
CA LEU A 809 -17.05 -5.84 32.17
C LEU A 809 -16.16 -6.24 30.98
N THR A 810 -14.88 -5.85 30.97
CA THR A 810 -13.96 -6.22 29.90
C THR A 810 -13.79 -7.75 29.81
N ILE A 811 -13.68 -8.43 30.95
CA ILE A 811 -13.61 -9.91 31.00
C ILE A 811 -14.92 -10.52 30.49
N TRP A 812 -16.07 -10.01 30.94
CA TRP A 812 -17.40 -10.44 30.49
C TRP A 812 -17.54 -10.36 28.97
N GLU A 813 -17.13 -9.23 28.38
CA GLU A 813 -17.19 -9.07 26.92
C GLU A 813 -16.18 -9.92 26.19
N THR A 814 -14.95 -10.04 26.71
CA THR A 814 -13.90 -10.85 26.09
C THR A 814 -14.31 -12.33 26.07
N ILE A 815 -14.74 -12.88 27.21
CA ILE A 815 -15.20 -14.27 27.31
C ILE A 815 -16.48 -14.48 26.48
N GLY A 816 -17.45 -13.57 26.57
CA GLY A 816 -18.67 -13.64 25.77
C GLY A 816 -18.44 -13.50 24.26
N GLY A 817 -17.31 -12.92 23.86
CA GLY A 817 -16.84 -12.75 22.49
C GLY A 817 -16.08 -13.95 21.93
N LEU A 818 -15.79 -14.97 22.73
CA LEU A 818 -15.13 -16.19 22.25
C LEU A 818 -16.11 -17.10 21.51
N LEU A 819 -15.57 -17.95 20.64
CA LEU A 819 -16.31 -19.03 19.96
C LEU A 819 -16.69 -20.14 20.94
N LYS A 820 -17.85 -20.78 20.76
CA LYS A 820 -18.26 -21.96 21.55
C LYS A 820 -17.21 -23.08 21.40
N GLY A 821 -16.83 -23.66 22.53
CA GLY A 821 -15.78 -24.70 22.58
C GLY A 821 -14.35 -24.15 22.59
N THR A 822 -14.16 -22.88 22.97
CA THR A 822 -12.81 -22.28 23.10
C THR A 822 -11.96 -23.03 24.13
N THR A 823 -10.70 -23.23 23.80
CA THR A 823 -9.67 -23.70 24.73
C THR A 823 -8.96 -22.51 25.38
N ILE A 824 -8.48 -22.67 26.62
CA ILE A 824 -7.82 -21.59 27.38
C ILE A 824 -6.51 -21.16 26.70
N PHE A 825 -5.78 -22.12 26.14
CA PHE A 825 -4.55 -21.88 25.42
C PHE A 825 -4.76 -22.20 23.96
N GLU A 826 -4.27 -21.29 23.10
CA GLU A 826 -3.96 -21.67 21.73
C GLU A 826 -2.86 -22.73 21.79
N PRO A 827 -3.03 -23.90 21.15
CA PRO A 827 -1.96 -24.88 21.11
C PRO A 827 -0.75 -24.25 20.42
N TRP A 828 0.40 -24.25 21.07
CA TRP A 828 1.64 -23.73 20.50
C TRP A 828 2.17 -24.70 19.43
N THR A 829 1.45 -24.81 18.31
CA THR A 829 1.78 -25.72 17.20
C THR A 829 3.09 -25.37 16.52
N ASP A 830 3.56 -24.13 16.70
CA ASP A 830 4.79 -23.59 16.13
C ASP A 830 5.94 -23.49 17.16
N ALA A 831 5.79 -24.08 18.35
CA ALA A 831 6.85 -24.09 19.38
C ALA A 831 8.09 -24.86 18.93
N HIS A 832 7.95 -25.73 17.94
CA HIS A 832 9.04 -26.44 17.30
C HIS A 832 9.03 -26.08 15.81
N PRO A 833 10.20 -25.93 15.17
CA PRO A 833 10.23 -25.88 13.71
C PRO A 833 9.48 -27.11 13.20
N PRO A 834 8.62 -26.97 12.18
CA PRO A 834 7.71 -28.02 11.74
C PRO A 834 8.49 -29.33 11.58
N SER A 835 8.13 -30.33 12.40
CA SER A 835 8.87 -31.60 12.44
C SER A 835 8.86 -32.27 11.07
N ALA A 836 9.98 -32.90 10.70
CA ALA A 836 10.19 -33.50 9.38
C ALA A 836 9.15 -34.56 8.98
N ALA A 837 8.31 -35.03 9.90
CA ALA A 837 7.19 -35.93 9.62
C ALA A 837 6.04 -35.26 8.86
N LEU A 838 5.84 -33.94 8.98
CA LEU A 838 4.89 -33.19 8.13
C LEU A 838 5.47 -32.85 6.74
N LEU A 839 6.74 -33.21 6.49
CA LEU A 839 7.38 -33.19 5.17
C LEU A 839 7.30 -34.57 4.45
N GLY A 840 6.81 -35.61 5.11
CA GLY A 840 6.60 -36.94 4.54
C GLY A 840 5.16 -37.37 4.74
N GLY A 841 4.32 -37.21 3.71
CA GLY A 841 2.93 -37.68 3.77
C GLY A 841 2.86 -39.15 4.19
N GLN A 842 2.02 -39.45 5.17
CA GLN A 842 1.56 -40.82 5.40
C GLN A 842 0.05 -40.93 5.24
N GLN A 843 -0.25 -41.74 4.22
CA GLN A 843 -1.44 -42.52 3.93
C GLN A 843 -2.18 -43.09 5.14
N GLY A 844 -3.50 -43.24 4.96
CA GLY A 844 -4.36 -44.22 5.64
C GLY A 844 -5.44 -43.56 6.49
N SER A 845 -6.72 -43.88 6.42
CA SER A 845 -7.44 -44.95 5.72
C SER A 845 -8.95 -44.64 5.83
N THR A 846 -9.71 -45.08 4.83
CA THR A 846 -11.18 -45.07 4.78
C THR A 846 -11.84 -45.88 5.92
N PRO A 847 -13.00 -45.48 6.46
CA PRO A 847 -13.88 -46.40 7.16
C PRO A 847 -14.96 -46.91 6.20
N ASN A 848 -14.80 -48.15 5.71
CA ASN A 848 -15.92 -48.96 5.23
C ASN A 848 -16.07 -50.17 6.16
N SER A 849 -17.34 -50.46 6.47
CA SER A 849 -17.86 -51.57 7.26
C SER A 849 -17.31 -52.95 6.90
N GLU A 850 -17.03 -53.78 7.92
CA GLU A 850 -17.59 -55.13 8.12
C GLU A 850 -16.91 -55.86 9.29
N SER A 851 -17.73 -56.53 10.13
CA SER A 851 -17.35 -57.45 11.21
C SER A 851 -16.67 -58.72 10.69
N PRO A 852 -15.86 -59.45 11.50
CA PRO A 852 -16.39 -60.63 12.21
C PRO A 852 -15.73 -61.01 13.56
N ILE A 853 -16.57 -61.52 14.47
CA ILE A 853 -16.48 -62.76 15.28
C ILE A 853 -15.16 -63.20 15.97
N ALA A 854 -15.33 -63.54 17.26
CA ALA A 854 -14.68 -64.55 18.12
C ALA A 854 -13.39 -64.23 18.89
N GLY A 855 -13.45 -64.51 20.20
CA GLY A 855 -12.34 -64.57 21.14
C GLY A 855 -12.72 -64.06 22.51
#